data_AF-A0A8H6VUC6-F1
#
_entry.id   AF-A0A8H6VUC6-F1
#
_cell.length_a   1.000
_cell.length_b   1.000
_cell.length_c   1.000
_cell.angle_alpha   90.00
_cell.angle_beta   90.00
_cell.angle_gamma   90.00
#
_symmetry.space_group_name_H-M   'P 1'
#
loop_
_entity.id
_entity.type
_entity.pdbx_description
1 polymer ?
#
loop_
_entity_poly.entity_id
_entity_poly.type
_entity_poly.pdbx_seq_one_letter_code
_entity_poly.pdbx_strand_id
1 'polypeptide(L)'
;MANLSASALKGKDAHIIAVLDTLAKEIGFGLGLACMEMTETGSGDGDGGGYSYGRRRKWGYSCEEEDEDDEDVDFVEDPERTASIECFVDPDGNPIEDDDLQADDSLHEELKSKGHYNQEYEGYMGNYAGTLERFYRSSILIIWPRWSNIGGGNADRRATGSFERLEACDSDTPTAEDRSDFEYLCEVVRFMDDTQDDAIEILFDTAVRWCDVQLWSKAVAAVCGGVGLDAFGLEHLRAGYEAFGFDAIAKTLRPIIIASTSNGRLQFTKNLCDLQECDAAQLNAFVDELRTEILANLRPYSSADELQAFATEVMTDGGAPRLRELLLPQIQKLSGAKNAYMLDAFLDWLHGAFSASPSADAQETAALRDIIKSLLDMLVSFKELFASTTTQTRAHQWAQAVNTVRGDPNVAISLINKCLQYDNAPLALSLLEKMVNQALRTATKLGTVEAPATLSAASTNVILEIVVAVIPGVKPLFEAKAMDVGPQLARMAEAAVTVKLAVLKAKAAGAVVSREELASLLDFTKGLSNANALLGLIIVGLKSLPWNETTWTLCLEEFHSRRASNEALFGPHVLEMSKLYAQKASVQASSYYGVASATANATKAMKLCYLTGGPESFVIVLSRILEPKNENYITNVLVPLIPELKTLATTHNVPLTRAPFSEAIQRIVAVWMAVVLGPQPNMATVQDFASRVNRWTCTCAPCTTLVQFLRAADKDTVQLYRIGAPKVNHVRSEVSTKIPAAYLTLETVRTSPQTLNVKKAAEIARAGKWGSLIAQGRKVLASIGNDALLRSIWGPAYATALGPLLTQEQRAVPVRVQPAPAPVAAPRVPAKRKADTRDVIEIDSD
;
A
#
# COMPACT_ATOMS: atom_id res chain seq x y z
N MET A 1 56.00 7.71 -16.83
CA MET A 1 55.67 8.75 -15.85
C MET A 1 56.95 9.32 -15.27
N ALA A 2 57.04 10.64 -15.13
CA ALA A 2 58.17 11.29 -14.47
C ALA A 2 58.19 10.93 -12.98
N ASN A 3 59.37 10.78 -12.38
CA ASN A 3 59.50 10.55 -10.96
C ASN A 3 59.19 11.87 -10.23
N LEU A 4 58.04 11.96 -9.54
CA LEU A 4 57.61 13.15 -8.81
C LEU A 4 58.05 13.01 -7.35
N SER A 5 59.15 13.66 -7.01
CA SER A 5 59.61 13.81 -5.62
C SER A 5 60.46 15.08 -5.53
N ALA A 6 60.59 15.67 -4.34
CA ALA A 6 61.48 16.82 -4.15
C ALA A 6 62.93 16.51 -4.56
N SER A 7 63.36 15.25 -4.40
CA SER A 7 64.68 14.75 -4.79
C SER A 7 64.86 14.59 -6.31
N ALA A 8 63.76 14.48 -7.08
CA ALA A 8 63.80 14.36 -8.54
C ALA A 8 63.82 15.71 -9.26
N LEU A 9 63.41 16.79 -8.58
CA LEU A 9 63.42 18.14 -9.13
C LEU A 9 64.84 18.72 -9.24
N LYS A 10 65.05 19.62 -10.20
CA LYS A 10 66.37 20.21 -10.48
C LYS A 10 66.27 21.73 -10.59
N GLY A 11 67.39 22.39 -10.28
CA GLY A 11 67.52 23.84 -10.47
C GLY A 11 66.60 24.65 -9.56
N LYS A 12 65.85 25.59 -10.16
CA LYS A 12 65.04 26.58 -9.43
C LYS A 12 63.89 25.94 -8.64
N ASP A 13 63.25 24.91 -9.20
CA ASP A 13 62.07 24.30 -8.60
C ASP A 13 62.42 23.51 -7.33
N ALA A 14 63.57 22.82 -7.31
CA ALA A 14 64.08 22.15 -6.13
C ALA A 14 64.34 23.13 -4.96
N HIS A 15 64.85 24.33 -5.25
CA HIS A 15 65.06 25.36 -4.23
C HIS A 15 63.74 25.91 -3.70
N ILE A 16 62.74 26.13 -4.55
CA ILE A 16 61.43 26.63 -4.14
C ILE A 16 60.74 25.63 -3.21
N ILE A 17 60.76 24.33 -3.55
CA ILE A 17 60.13 23.29 -2.73
C ILE A 17 60.85 23.13 -1.39
N ALA A 18 62.19 23.19 -1.34
CA ALA A 18 62.92 23.10 -0.08
C ALA A 18 62.53 24.23 0.90
N VAL A 19 62.35 25.46 0.40
CA VAL A 19 61.88 26.59 1.22
C VAL A 19 60.44 26.39 1.66
N LEU A 20 59.56 25.95 0.75
CA LEU A 20 58.15 25.72 1.05
C LEU A 20 57.94 24.56 2.03
N ASP A 21 58.72 23.49 1.96
CA ASP A 21 58.67 22.38 2.91
C ASP A 21 59.11 22.82 4.31
N THR A 22 60.14 23.67 4.40
CA THR A 22 60.58 24.25 5.67
C THR A 22 59.46 25.11 6.29
N LEU A 23 58.85 25.99 5.48
CA LEU A 23 57.72 26.81 5.92
C LEU A 23 56.48 25.98 6.26
N ALA A 24 56.25 24.87 5.55
CA ALA A 24 55.15 23.96 5.81
C ALA A 24 55.32 23.28 7.18
N LYS A 25 56.55 22.91 7.56
CA LYS A 25 56.89 22.35 8.88
C LYS A 25 56.80 23.38 10.02
N GLU A 26 57.04 24.66 9.75
CA GLU A 26 56.91 25.72 10.77
C GLU A 26 55.47 26.20 10.95
N ILE A 27 54.70 26.31 9.86
CA ILE A 27 53.38 26.96 9.84
C ILE A 27 52.23 25.93 9.87
N GLY A 28 52.46 24.71 9.37
CA GLY A 28 51.48 23.62 9.33
C GLY A 28 50.51 23.71 8.15
N PHE A 29 51.01 23.80 6.92
CA PHE A 29 50.19 23.70 5.70
C PHE A 29 50.60 22.50 4.84
N GLY A 30 49.68 21.99 4.04
CA GLY A 30 49.90 20.85 3.17
C GLY A 30 50.63 21.23 1.89
N LEU A 31 51.51 20.35 1.43
CA LEU A 31 52.32 20.51 0.23
C LEU A 31 52.33 19.19 -0.55
N GLY A 32 52.16 19.25 -1.87
CA GLY A 32 52.18 18.07 -2.72
C GLY A 32 52.48 18.40 -4.17
N LEU A 33 52.91 17.40 -4.93
CA LEU A 33 53.27 17.46 -6.34
C LEU A 33 52.32 16.60 -7.15
N ALA A 34 51.89 17.08 -8.31
CA ALA A 34 51.06 16.29 -9.21
C ALA A 34 51.39 16.57 -10.68
N CYS A 35 50.84 15.76 -11.57
CA CYS A 35 50.90 15.95 -13.02
C CYS A 35 49.50 16.30 -13.53
N MET A 36 49.35 17.46 -14.16
CA MET A 36 48.11 17.83 -14.84
C MET A 36 48.19 17.38 -16.29
N GLU A 37 47.20 16.62 -16.75
CA GLU A 37 47.00 16.24 -18.15
C GLU A 37 45.68 16.85 -18.64
N MET A 38 45.70 17.47 -19.82
CA MET A 38 44.52 18.08 -20.44
C MET A 38 44.43 17.67 -21.90
N THR A 39 43.24 17.27 -22.34
CA THR A 39 42.95 16.89 -23.72
C THR A 39 41.87 17.82 -24.27
N GLU A 40 42.10 18.36 -25.46
CA GLU A 40 41.11 19.13 -26.22
C GLU A 40 40.70 18.33 -27.46
N THR A 41 39.40 18.12 -27.65
CA THR A 41 38.85 17.38 -28.79
C THR A 41 37.85 18.25 -29.54
N GLY A 42 37.96 18.35 -30.86
CA GLY A 42 37.12 19.23 -31.66
C GLY A 42 37.28 18.99 -33.17
N SER A 43 36.61 19.81 -33.99
CA SER A 43 36.76 19.74 -35.46
C SER A 43 37.96 20.60 -35.91
N GLY A 44 38.86 20.03 -36.72
CA GLY A 44 40.05 20.73 -37.23
C GLY A 44 39.85 21.38 -38.61
N ASP A 45 40.42 22.57 -38.82
CA ASP A 45 40.41 23.34 -40.07
C ASP A 45 41.45 22.81 -41.07
N GLY A 46 41.10 21.78 -41.82
CA GLY A 46 42.03 21.03 -42.67
C GLY A 46 42.16 21.52 -44.11
N ASP A 47 42.09 22.82 -44.41
CA ASP A 47 42.25 23.30 -45.81
C ASP A 47 43.21 24.48 -45.96
N GLY A 48 44.51 24.15 -46.09
CA GLY A 48 45.49 24.97 -46.79
C GLY A 48 45.15 25.09 -48.29
N GLY A 49 44.07 25.80 -48.64
CA GLY A 49 43.50 25.79 -49.99
C GLY A 49 42.69 27.03 -50.37
N GLY A 50 43.34 28.19 -50.49
CA GLY A 50 42.68 29.47 -50.78
C GLY A 50 41.85 29.54 -52.08
N TYR A 51 40.55 29.87 -51.95
CA TYR A 51 39.70 30.30 -53.08
C TYR A 51 39.91 31.78 -53.40
N SER A 52 41.00 32.10 -54.11
CA SER A 52 41.22 33.42 -54.71
C SER A 52 40.80 33.46 -56.18
N TYR A 53 39.78 34.25 -56.47
CA TYR A 53 39.27 34.49 -57.82
C TYR A 53 40.23 35.39 -58.61
N GLY A 54 41.15 34.77 -59.36
CA GLY A 54 41.60 35.25 -60.68
C GLY A 54 42.68 36.33 -60.78
N ARG A 55 43.90 35.93 -61.17
CA ARG A 55 44.61 36.44 -62.38
C ARG A 55 45.95 35.72 -62.63
N ARG A 56 45.98 34.98 -63.75
CA ARG A 56 47.08 34.78 -64.72
C ARG A 56 48.52 34.54 -64.23
N ARG A 57 48.92 33.26 -64.32
CA ARG A 57 50.02 32.67 -65.13
C ARG A 57 51.36 33.42 -65.19
N LYS A 58 52.41 32.79 -64.65
CA LYS A 58 53.64 32.48 -65.42
C LYS A 58 54.37 31.26 -64.84
N TRP A 59 54.55 30.26 -65.70
CA TRP A 59 55.31 29.04 -65.47
C TRP A 59 56.80 29.30 -65.26
N GLY A 60 57.44 28.54 -64.38
CA GLY A 60 58.89 28.41 -64.25
C GLY A 60 59.26 27.30 -63.26
N TYR A 61 59.72 26.16 -63.80
CA TYR A 61 60.23 24.99 -63.08
C TYR A 61 61.43 25.32 -62.16
N SER A 62 61.42 24.81 -60.93
CA SER A 62 62.59 24.15 -60.31
C SER A 62 62.10 23.27 -59.16
N CYS A 63 62.60 22.04 -59.13
CA CYS A 63 62.33 21.05 -58.11
C CYS A 63 63.32 21.27 -56.96
N GLU A 64 62.83 21.52 -55.75
CA GLU A 64 63.55 21.24 -54.51
C GLU A 64 62.54 20.54 -53.59
N GLU A 65 62.91 19.35 -53.13
CA GLU A 65 62.23 18.58 -52.09
C GLU A 65 62.45 19.34 -50.78
N GLU A 66 61.39 19.91 -50.21
CA GLU A 66 61.33 20.27 -48.79
C GLU A 66 60.29 19.33 -48.17
N ASP A 67 60.74 18.55 -47.20
CA ASP A 67 59.91 17.70 -46.36
C ASP A 67 58.85 18.59 -45.68
N GLU A 68 57.58 18.40 -46.03
CA GLU A 68 56.46 19.17 -45.50
C GLU A 68 56.26 18.85 -44.02
N ASP A 69 56.66 19.81 -43.19
CA ASP A 69 56.42 19.89 -41.75
C ASP A 69 54.91 19.76 -41.45
N ASP A 70 54.60 19.00 -40.39
CA ASP A 70 53.26 18.76 -39.85
C ASP A 70 52.46 20.07 -39.72
N GLU A 71 51.40 20.21 -40.52
CA GLU A 71 50.50 21.36 -40.47
C GLU A 71 49.84 21.44 -39.08
N ASP A 72 50.16 22.48 -38.29
CA ASP A 72 49.48 22.80 -37.05
C ASP A 72 48.01 23.17 -37.36
N VAL A 73 47.10 22.18 -37.24
CA VAL A 73 45.67 22.35 -37.55
C VAL A 73 44.98 23.06 -36.40
N ASP A 74 44.28 24.16 -36.67
CA ASP A 74 43.49 24.88 -35.67
C ASP A 74 42.06 24.34 -35.53
N PHE A 75 41.47 24.50 -34.34
CA PHE A 75 40.07 24.17 -34.10
C PHE A 75 39.13 25.16 -34.79
N VAL A 76 38.10 24.65 -35.46
CA VAL A 76 37.05 25.46 -36.12
C VAL A 76 36.05 26.04 -35.12
N GLU A 77 35.78 25.29 -34.05
CA GLU A 77 34.84 25.64 -32.98
C GLU A 77 35.53 25.47 -31.61
N ASP A 78 34.93 26.00 -30.54
CA ASP A 78 35.44 25.79 -29.18
C ASP A 78 35.51 24.29 -28.86
N PRO A 79 36.71 23.72 -28.62
CA PRO A 79 36.86 22.28 -28.40
C PRO A 79 36.29 21.85 -27.04
N GLU A 80 35.86 20.60 -26.95
CA GLU A 80 35.54 19.96 -25.68
C GLU A 80 36.83 19.70 -24.90
N ARG A 81 36.86 20.09 -23.62
CA ARG A 81 38.05 20.05 -22.77
C ARG A 81 37.87 19.04 -21.65
N THR A 82 38.83 18.15 -21.48
CA THR A 82 38.92 17.27 -20.32
C THR A 82 40.27 17.48 -19.64
N ALA A 83 40.28 17.73 -18.33
CA ALA A 83 41.50 17.88 -17.54
C ALA A 83 41.46 16.94 -16.33
N SER A 84 42.57 16.26 -16.08
CA SER A 84 42.77 15.37 -14.95
C SER A 84 44.07 15.72 -14.23
N ILE A 85 44.08 15.53 -12.91
CA ILE A 85 45.29 15.61 -12.08
C ILE A 85 45.67 14.18 -11.73
N GLU A 86 46.83 13.74 -12.17
CA GLU A 86 47.36 12.41 -11.96
C GLU A 86 48.63 12.42 -11.10
N CYS A 87 48.92 11.29 -10.45
CA CYS A 87 50.13 11.08 -9.65
C CYS A 87 50.34 12.14 -8.54
N PHE A 88 49.30 12.38 -7.74
CA PHE A 88 49.41 13.27 -6.58
C PHE A 88 50.25 12.60 -5.47
N VAL A 89 51.35 13.25 -5.10
CA VAL A 89 52.34 12.75 -4.14
C VAL A 89 52.78 13.84 -3.17
N ASP A 90 53.26 13.47 -2.00
CA ASP A 90 53.92 14.38 -1.06
C ASP A 90 55.35 14.74 -1.54
N PRO A 91 56.05 15.70 -0.90
CA PRO A 91 57.43 16.06 -1.24
C PRO A 91 58.43 14.89 -1.12
N ASP A 92 58.11 13.89 -0.30
CA ASP A 92 58.93 12.70 -0.05
C ASP A 92 58.70 11.58 -1.09
N GLY A 93 57.64 11.71 -1.89
CA GLY A 93 57.27 10.81 -2.98
C GLY A 93 56.21 9.76 -2.61
N ASN A 94 55.56 9.89 -1.46
CA ASN A 94 54.45 9.02 -1.06
C ASN A 94 53.14 9.48 -1.74
N PRO A 95 52.33 8.55 -2.29
CA PRO A 95 51.07 8.89 -2.93
C PRO A 95 50.07 9.47 -1.93
N ILE A 96 49.37 10.52 -2.35
CA ILE A 96 48.27 11.11 -1.60
C ILE A 96 46.98 10.73 -2.34
N GLU A 97 46.11 9.95 -1.68
CA GLU A 97 44.83 9.56 -2.24
C GLU A 97 43.82 10.73 -2.14
N ASP A 98 43.36 11.23 -3.29
CA ASP A 98 42.27 12.19 -3.40
C ASP A 98 41.65 12.11 -4.81
N ASP A 99 40.39 11.68 -4.89
CA ASP A 99 39.67 11.44 -6.15
C ASP A 99 38.94 12.70 -6.67
N ASP A 100 38.89 13.79 -5.90
CA ASP A 100 38.00 14.95 -6.16
C ASP A 100 38.75 16.26 -6.53
N LEU A 101 40.05 16.21 -6.80
CA LEU A 101 40.82 17.40 -7.21
C LEU A 101 40.48 17.83 -8.64
N GLN A 102 39.76 18.95 -8.78
CA GLN A 102 39.45 19.58 -10.08
C GLN A 102 40.32 20.80 -10.35
N ALA A 103 40.82 20.92 -11.58
CA ALA A 103 41.57 22.09 -12.03
C ALA A 103 40.62 23.23 -12.44
N ASP A 104 40.96 24.46 -12.03
CA ASP A 104 40.23 25.68 -12.42
C ASP A 104 40.53 26.08 -13.88
N ASP A 105 39.59 26.80 -14.50
CA ASP A 105 39.71 27.29 -15.88
C ASP A 105 40.93 28.19 -16.12
N SER A 106 41.40 28.89 -15.08
CA SER A 106 42.60 29.73 -15.16
C SER A 106 43.88 28.91 -15.40
N LEU A 107 43.95 27.69 -14.85
CA LEU A 107 45.09 26.78 -15.03
C LEU A 107 45.11 26.18 -16.44
N HIS A 108 43.94 25.98 -17.06
CA HIS A 108 43.84 25.53 -18.44
C HIS A 108 44.50 26.52 -19.41
N GLU A 109 44.24 27.83 -19.25
CA GLU A 109 44.82 28.86 -20.12
C GLU A 109 46.35 29.01 -19.92
N GLU A 110 46.84 28.87 -18.68
CA GLU A 110 48.29 28.86 -18.43
C GLU A 110 48.96 27.63 -19.04
N LEU A 111 48.33 26.45 -18.95
CA LEU A 111 48.85 25.22 -19.54
C LEU A 111 48.94 25.32 -21.06
N LYS A 112 47.94 25.93 -21.72
CA LYS A 112 47.97 26.19 -23.17
C LYS A 112 49.10 27.10 -23.59
N SER A 113 49.40 28.13 -22.78
CA SER A 113 50.49 29.06 -23.09
C SER A 113 51.87 28.39 -23.13
N LYS A 114 52.01 27.20 -22.50
CA LYS A 114 53.24 26.39 -22.50
C LYS A 114 53.37 25.47 -23.74
N GLY A 115 52.33 25.38 -24.56
CA GLY A 115 52.27 24.54 -25.75
C GLY A 115 51.71 23.13 -25.51
N HIS A 116 51.20 22.51 -26.56
CA HIS A 116 50.79 21.10 -26.56
C HIS A 116 52.01 20.21 -26.79
N TYR A 117 51.99 18.97 -26.28
CA TYR A 117 53.09 18.02 -26.50
C TYR A 117 52.79 17.00 -27.61
N ASN A 118 51.52 16.80 -27.93
CA ASN A 118 51.07 15.91 -28.99
C ASN A 118 49.78 16.45 -29.62
N GLN A 119 49.61 16.20 -30.91
CA GLN A 119 48.43 16.54 -31.70
C GLN A 119 48.12 15.40 -32.65
N GLU A 120 46.86 14.98 -32.69
CA GLU A 120 46.37 13.94 -33.60
C GLU A 120 45.21 14.51 -34.43
N TYR A 121 45.37 14.53 -35.75
CA TYR A 121 44.32 14.97 -36.68
C TYR A 121 43.99 13.85 -37.67
N GLU A 122 42.72 13.43 -37.69
CA GLU A 122 42.29 12.30 -38.52
C GLU A 122 42.17 12.64 -40.02
N GLY A 123 42.30 13.92 -40.39
CA GLY A 123 42.19 14.37 -41.78
C GLY A 123 40.75 14.46 -42.29
N TYR A 124 40.57 15.09 -43.46
CA TYR A 124 39.25 15.32 -44.04
C TYR A 124 38.59 14.02 -44.55
N MET A 125 37.53 13.57 -43.88
CA MET A 125 36.81 12.31 -44.18
C MET A 125 35.70 12.49 -45.24
N GLY A 126 35.96 13.26 -46.29
CA GLY A 126 35.09 13.45 -47.46
C GLY A 126 33.90 14.38 -47.25
N ASN A 127 32.97 14.08 -46.34
CA ASN A 127 31.78 14.94 -46.08
C ASN A 127 31.72 15.45 -44.63
N TYR A 128 32.68 15.04 -43.79
CA TYR A 128 32.78 15.40 -42.38
C TYR A 128 34.16 16.03 -42.14
N ALA A 129 34.19 17.09 -41.34
CA ALA A 129 35.45 17.63 -40.84
C ALA A 129 36.16 16.56 -39.99
N GLY A 130 37.49 16.47 -40.11
CA GLY A 130 38.29 15.55 -39.30
C GLY A 130 38.27 15.95 -37.83
N THR A 131 38.35 14.95 -36.95
CA THR A 131 38.51 15.18 -35.51
C THR A 131 39.98 15.56 -35.24
N LEU A 132 40.18 16.63 -34.46
CA LEU A 132 41.44 17.09 -33.93
C LEU A 132 41.48 16.83 -32.42
N GLU A 133 42.54 16.18 -31.96
CA GLU A 133 42.83 15.97 -30.54
C GLU A 133 44.19 16.61 -30.19
N ARG A 134 44.21 17.49 -29.18
CA ARG A 134 45.44 18.12 -28.66
C ARG A 134 45.66 17.71 -27.20
N PHE A 135 46.88 17.27 -26.88
CA PHE A 135 47.25 16.82 -25.55
C PHE A 135 48.27 17.77 -24.90
N TYR A 136 47.99 18.15 -23.66
CA TYR A 136 48.79 19.06 -22.84
C TYR A 136 49.19 18.37 -21.53
N ARG A 137 50.40 18.65 -21.04
CA ARG A 137 50.93 18.05 -19.81
C ARG A 137 51.87 19.00 -19.08
N SER A 138 51.69 19.15 -17.76
CA SER A 138 52.62 19.89 -16.90
C SER A 138 52.67 19.33 -15.49
N SER A 139 53.83 19.41 -14.84
CA SER A 139 53.93 19.23 -13.39
C SER A 139 53.39 20.45 -12.66
N ILE A 140 52.67 20.24 -11.56
CA ILE A 140 52.05 21.28 -10.73
C ILE A 140 52.41 21.08 -9.25
N LEU A 141 52.45 22.19 -8.51
CA LEU A 141 52.62 22.22 -7.07
C LEU A 141 51.27 22.56 -6.43
N ILE A 142 50.84 21.76 -5.46
CA ILE A 142 49.57 21.92 -4.75
C ILE A 142 49.90 22.34 -3.31
N ILE A 143 49.27 23.42 -2.85
CA ILE A 143 49.37 23.95 -1.49
C ILE A 143 47.97 24.04 -0.92
N TRP A 144 47.72 23.47 0.26
CA TRP A 144 46.41 23.51 0.89
C TRP A 144 46.47 23.82 2.40
N PRO A 145 45.42 24.44 2.95
CA PRO A 145 45.39 24.77 4.37
C PRO A 145 45.14 23.54 5.25
N ARG A 146 45.60 23.61 6.51
CA ARG A 146 45.45 22.55 7.54
C ARG A 146 44.05 22.00 7.78
N TRP A 147 43.02 22.79 7.51
CA TRP A 147 41.62 22.40 7.73
C TRP A 147 41.00 21.73 6.50
N SER A 148 41.78 21.57 5.42
CA SER A 148 41.35 20.86 4.23
C SER A 148 41.47 19.35 4.43
N ASN A 149 40.54 18.60 3.85
CA ASN A 149 40.52 17.14 3.91
C ASN A 149 41.41 16.48 2.84
N ILE A 150 42.14 17.28 2.04
CA ILE A 150 43.05 16.77 1.00
C ILE A 150 44.08 15.85 1.63
N GLY A 151 44.17 14.61 1.14
CA GLY A 151 45.07 13.58 1.67
C GLY A 151 44.66 13.03 3.05
N GLY A 152 43.35 12.89 3.31
CA GLY A 152 42.83 12.27 4.53
C GLY A 152 42.94 13.13 5.80
N GLY A 153 43.26 14.43 5.67
CA GLY A 153 43.43 15.32 6.83
C GLY A 153 44.86 15.45 7.35
N ASN A 154 45.84 14.77 6.73
CA ASN A 154 47.27 14.82 7.08
C ASN A 154 47.99 16.09 6.57
N ALA A 155 47.30 17.22 6.52
CA ALA A 155 47.83 18.48 6.01
C ALA A 155 48.77 19.22 6.98
N ASP A 156 48.76 18.86 8.26
CA ASP A 156 49.52 19.55 9.30
C ASP A 156 50.97 19.05 9.38
N ARG A 157 51.81 19.49 8.44
CA ARG A 157 53.24 19.17 8.44
C ARG A 157 53.99 19.66 9.69
N ARG A 158 53.40 20.58 10.48
CA ARG A 158 53.98 20.98 11.77
C ARG A 158 53.77 19.90 12.82
N ALA A 159 52.60 19.28 12.88
CA ALA A 159 52.34 18.17 13.79
C ALA A 159 53.29 16.99 13.51
N THR A 160 53.46 16.62 12.23
CA THR A 160 54.41 15.58 11.82
C THR A 160 55.85 15.94 12.18
N GLY A 161 56.28 17.19 11.93
CA GLY A 161 57.64 17.61 12.30
C GLY A 161 57.87 17.68 13.80
N SER A 162 56.88 18.11 14.59
CA SER A 162 56.95 18.10 16.06
C SER A 162 56.98 16.66 16.61
N PHE A 163 56.22 15.75 16.01
CA PHE A 163 56.24 14.32 16.34
C PHE A 163 57.63 13.72 16.09
N GLU A 164 58.19 13.87 14.89
CA GLU A 164 59.53 13.35 14.54
C GLU A 164 60.63 13.89 15.46
N ARG A 165 60.56 15.18 15.83
CA ARG A 165 61.55 15.81 16.73
C ARG A 165 61.46 15.26 18.15
N LEU A 166 60.25 15.06 18.67
CA LEU A 166 60.06 14.51 20.00
C LEU A 166 60.40 13.01 20.06
N GLU A 167 60.11 12.26 18.99
CA GLU A 167 60.51 10.86 18.84
C GLU A 167 62.04 10.72 18.84
N ALA A 168 62.75 11.59 18.13
CA ALA A 168 64.21 11.61 18.07
C ALA A 168 64.88 12.21 19.33
N CYS A 169 64.11 12.71 20.30
CA CYS A 169 64.64 13.40 21.47
C CYS A 169 64.97 12.43 22.61
N ASP A 170 66.26 12.08 22.75
CA ASP A 170 66.80 11.26 23.83
C ASP A 170 67.25 12.07 25.08
N SER A 171 66.98 13.37 25.12
CA SER A 171 67.43 14.24 26.22
C SER A 171 66.51 14.16 27.44
N ASP A 172 67.11 13.98 28.63
CA ASP A 172 66.39 14.06 29.92
C ASP A 172 65.98 15.49 30.31
N THR A 173 66.50 16.50 29.59
CA THR A 173 66.15 17.92 29.83
C THR A 173 65.53 18.55 28.59
N PRO A 174 64.30 19.10 28.66
CA PRO A 174 63.63 19.70 27.51
C PRO A 174 64.23 21.06 27.14
N THR A 175 64.38 21.30 25.84
CA THR A 175 64.63 22.64 25.30
C THR A 175 63.33 23.45 25.23
N ALA A 176 63.43 24.75 24.94
CA ALA A 176 62.25 25.60 24.74
C ALA A 176 61.43 25.17 23.50
N GLU A 177 62.11 24.61 22.49
CA GLU A 177 61.51 24.13 21.25
C GLU A 177 60.78 22.80 21.50
N ASP A 178 61.39 21.86 22.22
CA ASP A 178 60.74 20.59 22.61
C ASP A 178 59.47 20.82 23.44
N ARG A 179 59.47 21.82 24.34
CA ARG A 179 58.26 22.19 25.09
C ARG A 179 57.19 22.78 24.18
N SER A 180 57.59 23.61 23.21
CA SER A 180 56.63 24.17 22.26
C SER A 180 56.04 23.09 21.36
N ASP A 181 56.83 22.09 20.97
CA ASP A 181 56.38 20.95 20.18
C ASP A 181 55.44 20.06 20.98
N PHE A 182 55.77 19.79 22.25
CA PHE A 182 54.90 19.05 23.17
C PHE A 182 53.55 19.74 23.39
N GLU A 183 53.59 21.05 23.65
CA GLU A 183 52.37 21.84 23.83
C GLU A 183 51.53 21.88 22.54
N TYR A 184 52.18 22.01 21.39
CA TYR A 184 51.50 21.97 20.10
C TYR A 184 50.81 20.62 19.87
N LEU A 185 51.51 19.51 20.09
CA LEU A 185 50.92 18.17 19.98
C LEU A 185 49.73 17.99 20.93
N CYS A 186 49.80 18.49 22.16
CA CYS A 186 48.65 18.46 23.07
C CYS A 186 47.42 19.22 22.52
N GLU A 187 47.59 20.27 21.71
CA GLU A 187 46.49 21.01 21.09
C GLU A 187 45.89 20.29 19.88
N VAL A 188 46.74 19.58 19.12
CA VAL A 188 46.34 18.97 17.84
C VAL A 188 46.03 17.48 17.90
N VAL A 189 46.43 16.75 18.96
CA VAL A 189 46.28 15.28 19.07
C VAL A 189 44.86 14.79 18.79
N ARG A 190 43.85 15.55 19.21
CA ARG A 190 42.42 15.23 18.96
C ARG A 190 41.97 15.31 17.50
N PHE A 191 42.78 15.92 16.64
CA PHE A 191 42.53 16.08 15.21
C PHE A 191 43.43 15.18 14.35
N MET A 192 44.34 14.45 14.97
CA MET A 192 45.18 13.47 14.30
C MET A 192 44.37 12.19 14.03
N ASP A 193 44.61 11.55 12.90
CA ASP A 193 43.95 10.30 12.50
C ASP A 193 44.92 9.12 12.67
N ASP A 194 45.68 8.77 11.63
CA ASP A 194 46.53 7.56 11.60
C ASP A 194 47.65 7.51 12.65
N THR A 195 48.14 8.67 13.11
CA THR A 195 49.27 8.76 14.05
C THR A 195 48.84 9.20 15.46
N GLN A 196 47.53 9.14 15.77
CA GLN A 196 47.02 9.59 17.06
C GLN A 196 47.54 8.74 18.22
N ASP A 197 47.55 7.41 18.08
CA ASP A 197 47.99 6.49 19.13
C ASP A 197 49.50 6.65 19.43
N ASP A 198 50.33 6.72 18.38
CA ASP A 198 51.76 6.95 18.53
C ASP A 198 52.04 8.32 19.20
N ALA A 199 51.27 9.36 18.83
CA ALA A 199 51.42 10.68 19.42
C ALA A 199 51.04 10.69 20.90
N ILE A 200 50.03 9.91 21.30
CA ILE A 200 49.65 9.71 22.70
C ILE A 200 50.79 9.03 23.46
N GLU A 201 51.39 7.97 22.90
CA GLU A 201 52.52 7.26 23.49
C GLU A 201 53.71 8.21 23.72
N ILE A 202 54.11 8.97 22.69
CA ILE A 202 55.21 9.93 22.77
C ILE A 202 54.92 11.03 23.81
N LEU A 203 53.70 11.56 23.89
CA LEU A 203 53.34 12.58 24.88
C LEU A 203 53.50 12.07 26.32
N PHE A 204 53.07 10.83 26.59
CA PHE A 204 53.21 10.26 27.94
C PHE A 204 54.66 9.88 28.26
N ASP A 205 55.37 9.25 27.33
CA ASP A 205 56.76 8.85 27.50
C ASP A 205 57.67 10.07 27.70
N THR A 206 57.45 11.13 26.92
CA THR A 206 58.23 12.36 27.04
C THR A 206 57.99 13.06 28.38
N ALA A 207 56.74 13.11 28.84
CA ALA A 207 56.41 13.70 30.14
C ALA A 207 57.01 12.90 31.32
N VAL A 208 57.03 11.57 31.22
CA VAL A 208 57.69 10.68 32.19
C VAL A 208 59.21 10.83 32.14
N ARG A 209 59.81 10.86 30.94
CA ARG A 209 61.26 11.04 30.72
C ARG A 209 61.77 12.32 31.34
N TRP A 210 61.07 13.44 31.13
CA TRP A 210 61.44 14.73 31.73
C TRP A 210 61.05 14.87 33.20
N CYS A 211 60.37 13.86 33.76
CA CYS A 211 59.88 13.85 35.14
C CYS A 211 59.09 15.13 35.49
N ASP A 212 58.24 15.59 34.57
CA ASP A 212 57.45 16.81 34.72
C ASP A 212 55.94 16.49 34.85
N VAL A 213 55.45 16.54 36.09
CA VAL A 213 54.04 16.29 36.43
C VAL A 213 53.07 17.27 35.77
N GLN A 214 53.51 18.50 35.45
CA GLN A 214 52.65 19.50 34.80
C GLN A 214 52.45 19.16 33.32
N LEU A 215 53.51 18.73 32.64
CA LEU A 215 53.41 18.25 31.25
C LEU A 215 52.61 16.97 31.17
N TRP A 216 52.82 16.05 32.12
CA TRP A 216 52.00 14.84 32.22
C TRP A 216 50.52 15.19 32.42
N SER A 217 50.21 16.12 33.32
CA SER A 217 48.82 16.56 33.56
C SER A 217 48.19 17.25 32.35
N LYS A 218 48.97 18.00 31.56
CA LYS A 218 48.53 18.57 30.29
C LYS A 218 48.24 17.49 29.25
N ALA A 219 49.09 16.49 29.13
CA ALA A 219 48.87 15.35 28.24
C ALA A 219 47.59 14.59 28.63
N VAL A 220 47.40 14.28 29.92
CA VAL A 220 46.15 13.66 30.41
C VAL A 220 44.93 14.53 30.07
N ALA A 221 45.01 15.85 30.27
CA ALA A 221 43.89 16.74 29.94
C ALA A 221 43.60 16.79 28.43
N ALA A 222 44.63 16.78 27.58
CA ALA A 222 44.50 16.77 26.12
C ALA A 222 43.89 15.45 25.62
N VAL A 223 44.40 14.31 26.10
CA VAL A 223 43.96 12.98 25.67
C VAL A 223 42.59 12.63 26.25
N CYS A 224 42.46 12.62 27.58
CA CYS A 224 41.21 12.23 28.23
C CYS A 224 40.09 13.26 28.07
N GLY A 225 40.42 14.55 27.96
CA GLY A 225 39.45 15.63 27.78
C GLY A 225 39.12 15.94 26.31
N GLY A 226 40.03 15.63 25.38
CA GLY A 226 39.89 15.94 23.96
C GLY A 226 39.58 14.73 23.06
N VAL A 227 40.26 13.61 23.27
CA VAL A 227 40.10 12.37 22.48
C VAL A 227 39.04 11.46 23.13
N GLY A 228 39.26 11.09 24.39
CA GLY A 228 38.36 10.23 25.14
C GLY A 228 39.08 9.48 26.27
N LEU A 229 38.32 8.99 27.23
CA LEU A 229 38.88 8.19 28.35
C LEU A 229 39.40 6.83 27.89
N ASP A 230 38.92 6.32 26.75
CA ASP A 230 39.30 5.01 26.22
C ASP A 230 40.69 5.03 25.55
N ALA A 231 41.14 6.22 25.10
CA ALA A 231 42.47 6.42 24.50
C ALA A 231 43.61 6.46 25.54
N PHE A 232 43.27 6.50 26.84
CA PHE A 232 44.26 6.49 27.91
C PHE A 232 44.55 5.05 28.35
N GLY A 233 45.67 4.50 27.84
CA GLY A 233 46.14 3.15 28.15
C GLY A 233 46.53 2.94 29.61
N LEU A 234 46.38 1.70 30.10
CA LEU A 234 46.80 1.28 31.44
C LEU A 234 48.32 1.36 31.64
N GLU A 235 49.08 1.27 30.56
CA GLU A 235 50.54 1.38 30.57
C GLU A 235 51.03 2.80 30.91
N HIS A 236 50.41 3.83 30.33
CA HIS A 236 50.73 5.23 30.64
C HIS A 236 50.39 5.59 32.09
N LEU A 237 49.31 4.99 32.61
CA LEU A 237 48.95 5.13 34.02
C LEU A 237 49.99 4.50 34.95
N ARG A 238 50.49 3.31 34.59
CA ARG A 238 51.54 2.61 35.33
C ARG A 238 52.85 3.41 35.32
N ALA A 239 53.27 3.89 34.15
CA ALA A 239 54.47 4.71 33.99
C ALA A 239 54.39 6.03 34.77
N GLY A 240 53.24 6.71 34.72
CA GLY A 240 52.99 7.91 35.52
C GLY A 240 53.02 7.62 37.03
N TYR A 241 52.56 6.43 37.45
CA TYR A 241 52.53 6.05 38.87
C TYR A 241 53.93 5.85 39.41
N GLU A 242 54.76 5.12 38.68
CA GLU A 242 56.15 4.88 39.03
C GLU A 242 56.96 6.19 39.10
N ALA A 243 56.66 7.15 38.21
CA ALA A 243 57.37 8.42 38.15
C ALA A 243 56.91 9.46 39.19
N PHE A 244 55.60 9.60 39.43
CA PHE A 244 55.02 10.73 40.17
C PHE A 244 54.26 10.34 41.45
N GLY A 245 53.94 9.06 41.62
CA GLY A 245 53.14 8.54 42.74
C GLY A 245 51.64 8.82 42.66
N PHE A 246 50.88 8.15 43.53
CA PHE A 246 49.41 8.11 43.49
C PHE A 246 48.72 9.47 43.68
N ASP A 247 49.19 10.29 44.64
CA ASP A 247 48.53 11.55 45.01
C ASP A 247 48.54 12.56 43.85
N ALA A 248 49.61 12.60 43.05
CA ALA A 248 49.71 13.44 41.87
C ALA A 248 48.72 12.98 40.79
N ILE A 249 48.68 11.68 40.51
CA ILE A 249 47.76 11.08 39.52
C ILE A 249 46.30 11.28 39.91
N ALA A 250 45.95 11.01 41.17
CA ALA A 250 44.58 11.11 41.65
C ALA A 250 44.05 12.55 41.53
N LYS A 251 44.89 13.55 41.81
CA LYS A 251 44.55 14.98 41.65
C LYS A 251 44.30 15.38 40.19
N THR A 252 45.01 14.78 39.25
CA THR A 252 44.86 15.05 37.82
C THR A 252 43.67 14.29 37.22
N LEU A 253 43.52 13.01 37.51
CA LEU A 253 42.47 12.16 36.91
C LEU A 253 41.07 12.45 37.45
N ARG A 254 40.91 12.69 38.75
CA ARG A 254 39.59 12.91 39.38
C ARG A 254 38.74 13.98 38.67
N PRO A 255 39.21 15.22 38.45
CA PRO A 255 38.40 16.25 37.79
C PRO A 255 38.04 15.88 36.35
N ILE A 256 38.93 15.18 35.64
CA ILE A 256 38.74 14.80 34.24
C ILE A 256 37.67 13.70 34.12
N ILE A 257 37.75 12.66 34.95
CA ILE A 257 36.77 11.55 34.96
C ILE A 257 35.36 12.07 35.31
N ILE A 258 35.26 12.96 36.30
CA ILE A 258 33.96 13.52 36.73
C ILE A 258 33.40 14.48 35.67
N ALA A 259 34.25 15.30 35.05
CA ALA A 259 33.84 16.24 34.00
C ALA A 259 33.48 15.54 32.68
N SER A 260 33.89 14.29 32.48
CA SER A 260 33.58 13.52 31.28
C SER A 260 32.07 13.48 31.00
N THR A 261 31.75 13.72 29.72
CA THR A 261 30.40 13.65 29.18
C THR A 261 29.99 12.23 28.82
N SER A 262 30.95 11.29 28.74
CA SER A 262 30.72 9.90 28.40
C SER A 262 30.48 9.03 29.65
N ASN A 263 29.66 8.00 29.50
CA ASN A 263 29.47 6.96 30.51
C ASN A 263 30.62 5.93 30.53
N GLY A 264 31.58 5.99 29.59
CA GLY A 264 32.80 5.17 29.58
C GLY A 264 33.65 5.30 30.85
N ARG A 265 33.48 6.40 31.60
CA ARG A 265 34.05 6.59 32.96
C ARG A 265 33.79 5.43 33.93
N LEU A 266 32.68 4.70 33.79
CA LEU A 266 32.42 3.52 34.63
C LEU A 266 33.34 2.35 34.25
N GLN A 267 33.55 2.12 32.96
CA GLN A 267 34.51 1.11 32.50
C GLN A 267 35.93 1.50 32.86
N PHE A 268 36.28 2.78 32.71
CA PHE A 268 37.57 3.32 33.14
C PHE A 268 37.84 3.02 34.63
N THR A 269 36.86 3.25 35.52
CA THR A 269 37.03 2.90 36.94
C THR A 269 37.21 1.41 37.20
N LYS A 270 36.66 0.53 36.35
CA LYS A 270 36.88 -0.92 36.44
C LYS A 270 38.30 -1.28 36.02
N ASN A 271 38.77 -0.71 34.92
CA ASN A 271 40.14 -0.90 34.44
C ASN A 271 41.18 -0.42 35.48
N LEU A 272 40.87 0.64 36.25
CA LEU A 272 41.70 1.08 37.37
C LEU A 272 41.83 0.01 38.47
N CYS A 273 40.80 -0.81 38.72
CA CYS A 273 40.86 -1.90 39.69
C CYS A 273 41.78 -3.06 39.27
N ASP A 274 42.02 -3.23 37.96
CA ASP A 274 42.88 -4.29 37.45
C ASP A 274 44.39 -4.03 37.66
N LEU A 275 44.76 -2.82 38.10
CA LEU A 275 46.11 -2.46 38.54
C LEU A 275 46.42 -3.09 39.91
N GLN A 276 46.70 -4.40 39.93
CA GLN A 276 46.96 -5.18 41.15
C GLN A 276 48.35 -4.93 41.81
N GLU A 277 49.15 -3.99 41.33
CA GLU A 277 50.58 -3.91 41.69
C GLU A 277 50.96 -2.85 42.73
N CYS A 278 50.05 -1.97 43.20
CA CYS A 278 50.42 -0.90 44.15
C CYS A 278 49.35 -0.61 45.21
N ASP A 279 49.80 -0.39 46.46
CA ASP A 279 49.07 0.05 47.67
C ASP A 279 47.53 0.01 47.59
N ALA A 280 47.00 -1.22 47.44
CA ALA A 280 45.62 -1.50 47.01
C ALA A 280 44.55 -0.78 47.84
N ALA A 281 44.83 -0.44 49.10
CA ALA A 281 43.89 0.25 49.98
C ALA A 281 43.59 1.70 49.52
N GLN A 282 44.59 2.45 49.05
CA GLN A 282 44.39 3.84 48.62
C GLN A 282 43.71 3.92 47.25
N LEU A 283 44.11 3.03 46.33
CA LEU A 283 43.49 2.92 45.01
C LEU A 283 42.04 2.47 45.10
N ASN A 284 41.73 1.43 45.89
CA ASN A 284 40.36 0.96 46.07
C ASN A 284 39.46 2.04 46.71
N ALA A 285 39.95 2.75 47.74
CA ALA A 285 39.20 3.85 48.34
C ALA A 285 38.89 4.98 47.32
N PHE A 286 39.86 5.34 46.48
CA PHE A 286 39.67 6.32 45.41
C PHE A 286 38.67 5.85 44.35
N VAL A 287 38.77 4.59 43.91
CA VAL A 287 37.84 4.01 42.95
C VAL A 287 36.42 3.91 43.52
N ASP A 288 36.27 3.54 44.78
CA ASP A 288 34.96 3.48 45.46
C ASP A 288 34.30 4.86 45.56
N GLU A 289 35.08 5.91 45.87
CA GLU A 289 34.60 7.30 45.84
C GLU A 289 34.14 7.71 44.44
N LEU A 290 34.96 7.45 43.41
CA LEU A 290 34.62 7.76 42.02
C LEU A 290 33.40 6.98 41.56
N ARG A 291 33.32 5.69 41.86
CA ARG A 291 32.20 4.81 41.53
C ARG A 291 30.90 5.35 42.13
N THR A 292 30.91 5.73 43.41
CA THR A 292 29.74 6.29 44.08
C THR A 292 29.26 7.57 43.39
N GLU A 293 30.20 8.46 43.03
CA GLU A 293 29.89 9.73 42.35
C GLU A 293 29.41 9.53 40.90
N ILE A 294 29.99 8.58 40.17
CA ILE A 294 29.62 8.21 38.80
C ILE A 294 28.21 7.63 38.76
N LEU A 295 27.90 6.67 39.64
CA LEU A 295 26.59 6.01 39.70
C LEU A 295 25.47 6.99 40.11
N ALA A 296 25.79 8.01 40.90
CA ALA A 296 24.85 9.07 41.28
C ALA A 296 24.58 10.10 40.17
N ASN A 297 25.39 10.12 39.10
CA ASN A 297 25.31 11.15 38.05
C ASN A 297 25.48 10.55 36.65
N LEU A 298 24.53 9.74 36.20
CA LEU A 298 24.44 9.17 34.86
C LEU A 298 24.42 10.28 33.79
N ARG A 299 25.24 10.14 32.75
CA ARG A 299 25.26 11.02 31.58
C ARG A 299 24.29 10.52 30.51
N PRO A 300 23.91 11.34 29.51
CA PRO A 300 23.12 10.87 28.38
C PRO A 300 23.74 9.60 27.78
N TYR A 301 22.94 8.54 27.69
CA TYR A 301 23.38 7.22 27.26
C TYR A 301 23.13 7.04 25.75
N SER A 302 24.02 6.30 25.10
CA SER A 302 23.98 6.06 23.65
C SER A 302 23.61 4.63 23.26
N SER A 303 23.65 3.69 24.22
CA SER A 303 23.37 2.27 24.01
C SER A 303 22.59 1.66 25.18
N ALA A 304 21.94 0.51 24.92
CA ALA A 304 21.33 -0.28 25.99
C ALA A 304 22.38 -0.93 26.90
N ASP A 305 23.56 -1.25 26.37
CA ASP A 305 24.64 -1.93 27.09
C ASP A 305 25.25 -1.03 28.17
N GLU A 306 25.32 0.28 27.93
CA GLU A 306 25.67 1.27 28.98
C GLU A 306 24.71 1.17 30.17
N LEU A 307 23.39 1.14 29.92
CA LEU A 307 22.39 1.02 30.99
C LEU A 307 22.50 -0.32 31.72
N GLN A 308 22.78 -1.41 30.99
CA GLN A 308 23.01 -2.74 31.57
C GLN A 308 24.25 -2.75 32.48
N ALA A 309 25.35 -2.12 32.06
CA ALA A 309 26.56 -2.03 32.86
C ALA A 309 26.34 -1.24 34.17
N PHE A 310 25.68 -0.08 34.09
CA PHE A 310 25.30 0.70 35.28
C PHE A 310 24.35 -0.07 36.19
N ALA A 311 23.33 -0.73 35.62
CA ALA A 311 22.37 -1.51 36.40
C ALA A 311 23.05 -2.69 37.10
N THR A 312 23.92 -3.42 36.41
CA THR A 312 24.70 -4.52 36.99
C THR A 312 25.54 -4.03 38.16
N GLU A 313 26.21 -2.89 38.01
CA GLU A 313 27.05 -2.34 39.07
C GLU A 313 26.24 -1.91 40.30
N VAL A 314 25.11 -1.22 40.10
CA VAL A 314 24.23 -0.82 41.19
C VAL A 314 23.61 -2.04 41.88
N MET A 315 23.31 -3.10 41.13
CA MET A 315 22.79 -4.36 41.68
C MET A 315 23.84 -5.06 42.56
N THR A 316 25.14 -4.98 42.23
CA THR A 316 26.21 -5.51 43.10
C THR A 316 26.39 -4.72 44.41
N ASP A 317 26.05 -3.43 44.43
CA ASP A 317 26.30 -2.51 45.55
C ASP A 317 25.12 -2.34 46.52
N GLY A 318 24.01 -3.06 46.31
CA GLY A 318 22.82 -2.93 47.15
C GLY A 318 21.53 -3.50 46.59
N GLY A 319 21.61 -4.33 45.54
CA GLY A 319 20.47 -5.02 44.96
C GLY A 319 19.42 -4.12 44.30
N ALA A 320 18.24 -4.69 44.07
CA ALA A 320 17.15 -4.01 43.37
C ALA A 320 16.59 -2.74 44.03
N PRO A 321 16.52 -2.63 45.37
CA PRO A 321 16.08 -1.38 46.02
C PRO A 321 16.99 -0.20 45.67
N ARG A 322 18.31 -0.43 45.60
CA ARG A 322 19.27 0.63 45.24
C ARG A 322 19.11 1.07 43.79
N LEU A 323 18.84 0.13 42.88
CA LEU A 323 18.53 0.43 41.48
C LEU A 323 17.31 1.33 41.34
N ARG A 324 16.25 1.07 42.14
CA ARG A 324 15.03 1.86 42.18
C ARG A 324 15.28 3.28 42.69
N GLU A 325 16.07 3.44 43.74
CA GLU A 325 16.31 4.74 44.38
C GLU A 325 17.31 5.61 43.61
N LEU A 326 18.36 4.99 43.07
CA LEU A 326 19.48 5.69 42.45
C LEU A 326 19.29 5.85 40.94
N LEU A 327 19.09 4.75 40.20
CA LEU A 327 19.20 4.75 38.74
C LEU A 327 17.86 5.09 38.05
N LEU A 328 16.73 4.61 38.57
CA LEU A 328 15.42 4.84 37.96
C LEU A 328 15.07 6.34 37.81
N PRO A 329 15.28 7.24 38.80
CA PRO A 329 15.01 8.66 38.65
C PRO A 329 15.91 9.34 37.60
N GLN A 330 17.15 8.87 37.47
CA GLN A 330 18.10 9.38 36.48
C GLN A 330 17.68 8.98 35.06
N ILE A 331 17.27 7.71 34.87
CA ILE A 331 16.71 7.24 33.60
C ILE A 331 15.46 8.04 33.26
N GLN A 332 14.54 8.27 34.20
CA GLN A 332 13.33 9.07 33.99
C GLN A 332 13.63 10.49 33.49
N LYS A 333 14.69 11.13 34.01
CA LYS A 333 15.09 12.48 33.62
C LYS A 333 15.74 12.55 32.23
N LEU A 334 16.51 11.53 31.86
CA LEU A 334 17.30 11.51 30.61
C LEU A 334 16.55 10.90 29.43
N SER A 335 15.50 10.13 29.69
CA SER A 335 14.79 9.40 28.63
C SER A 335 13.83 10.30 27.86
N GLY A 336 13.76 10.08 26.55
CA GLY A 336 12.80 10.74 25.66
C GLY A 336 12.43 9.82 24.49
N ALA A 337 11.52 10.29 23.61
CA ALA A 337 11.00 9.48 22.51
C ALA A 337 12.09 8.92 21.57
N LYS A 338 13.18 9.66 21.36
CA LYS A 338 14.33 9.23 20.55
C LYS A 338 15.05 8.00 21.11
N ASN A 339 14.97 7.78 22.42
CA ASN A 339 15.70 6.74 23.14
C ASN A 339 14.81 5.53 23.51
N ALA A 340 13.57 5.51 23.03
CA ALA A 340 12.59 4.48 23.39
C ALA A 340 13.03 3.06 22.99
N TYR A 341 13.76 2.89 21.89
CA TYR A 341 14.29 1.58 21.47
C TYR A 341 15.34 1.03 22.45
N MET A 342 16.26 1.88 22.91
CA MET A 342 17.28 1.50 23.89
C MET A 342 16.64 1.12 25.23
N LEU A 343 15.62 1.86 25.65
CA LEU A 343 14.87 1.57 26.86
C LEU A 343 14.10 0.25 26.76
N ASP A 344 13.59 -0.09 25.56
CA ASP A 344 12.91 -1.36 25.26
C ASP A 344 13.87 -2.55 25.42
N ALA A 345 15.08 -2.44 24.84
CA ALA A 345 16.12 -3.46 24.94
C ALA A 345 16.63 -3.63 26.39
N PHE A 346 16.84 -2.52 27.11
CA PHE A 346 17.22 -2.56 28.53
C PHE A 346 16.15 -3.24 29.39
N LEU A 347 14.87 -2.98 29.11
CA LEU A 347 13.76 -3.62 29.81
C LEU A 347 13.70 -5.13 29.55
N ASP A 348 13.92 -5.57 28.30
CA ASP A 348 13.99 -6.99 27.94
C ASP A 348 15.12 -7.69 28.71
N TRP A 349 16.30 -7.07 28.78
CA TRP A 349 17.42 -7.58 29.57
C TRP A 349 17.08 -7.65 31.07
N LEU A 350 16.50 -6.60 31.65
CA LEU A 350 16.19 -6.54 33.08
C LEU A 350 15.19 -7.63 33.49
N HIS A 351 14.16 -7.86 32.65
CA HIS A 351 13.20 -8.94 32.87
C HIS A 351 13.86 -10.32 32.71
N GLY A 352 14.72 -10.50 31.71
CA GLY A 352 15.48 -11.73 31.50
C GLY A 352 16.41 -12.05 32.68
N ALA A 353 17.16 -11.07 33.16
CA ALA A 353 18.05 -11.20 34.32
C ALA A 353 17.27 -11.59 35.59
N PHE A 354 16.12 -10.96 35.84
CA PHE A 354 15.24 -11.33 36.95
C PHE A 354 14.66 -12.75 36.81
N SER A 355 14.25 -13.13 35.60
CA SER A 355 13.64 -14.44 35.34
C SER A 355 14.65 -15.59 35.47
N ALA A 356 15.93 -15.33 35.14
CA ALA A 356 17.00 -16.32 35.23
C ALA A 356 17.46 -16.58 36.67
N SER A 357 17.37 -15.58 37.55
CA SER A 357 17.76 -15.68 38.95
C SER A 357 16.73 -15.02 39.88
N PRO A 358 15.57 -15.66 40.10
CA PRO A 358 14.53 -15.12 40.98
C PRO A 358 15.05 -15.09 42.42
N SER A 359 15.08 -13.89 43.02
CA SER A 359 15.55 -13.77 44.40
C SER A 359 14.49 -14.23 45.39
N ALA A 360 14.93 -14.84 46.50
CA ALA A 360 14.04 -15.29 47.58
C ALA A 360 13.52 -14.12 48.44
N ASP A 361 14.10 -12.93 48.29
CA ASP A 361 13.71 -11.74 49.02
C ASP A 361 12.50 -11.06 48.36
N ALA A 362 11.41 -10.97 49.13
CA ALA A 362 10.18 -10.31 48.72
C ALA A 362 10.38 -8.81 48.45
N GLN A 363 11.31 -8.15 49.14
CA GLN A 363 11.61 -6.73 48.98
C GLN A 363 12.35 -6.46 47.67
N GLU A 364 13.30 -7.32 47.28
CA GLU A 364 13.98 -7.23 45.98
C GLU A 364 13.03 -7.51 44.83
N THR A 365 12.20 -8.55 44.95
CA THR A 365 11.18 -8.88 43.94
C THR A 365 10.17 -7.75 43.74
N ALA A 366 9.74 -7.10 44.84
CA ALA A 366 8.85 -5.95 44.77
C ALA A 366 9.51 -4.72 44.12
N ALA A 367 10.78 -4.44 44.45
CA ALA A 367 11.52 -3.34 43.85
C ALA A 367 11.71 -3.51 42.34
N LEU A 368 12.06 -4.73 41.88
CA LEU A 368 12.20 -5.02 40.44
C LEU A 368 10.87 -4.88 39.69
N ARG A 369 9.77 -5.37 40.27
CA ARG A 369 8.43 -5.21 39.68
C ARG A 369 8.05 -3.73 39.53
N ASP A 370 8.36 -2.91 40.55
CA ASP A 370 8.11 -1.47 40.51
C ASP A 370 8.97 -0.77 39.43
N ILE A 371 10.24 -1.14 39.29
CA ILE A 371 11.13 -0.62 38.23
C ILE A 371 10.56 -0.98 36.85
N ILE A 372 10.28 -2.26 36.60
CA ILE A 372 9.73 -2.74 35.32
C ILE A 372 8.42 -2.02 34.98
N LYS A 373 7.54 -1.82 35.96
CA LYS A 373 6.29 -1.07 35.78
C LYS A 373 6.54 0.39 35.40
N SER A 374 7.46 1.08 36.06
CA SER A 374 7.80 2.47 35.75
C SER A 374 8.44 2.63 34.37
N LEU A 375 9.31 1.70 33.97
CA LEU A 375 9.92 1.70 32.64
C LEU A 375 8.90 1.39 31.54
N LEU A 376 7.98 0.44 31.77
CA LEU A 376 6.87 0.15 30.85
C LEU A 376 5.95 1.37 30.67
N ASP A 377 5.57 2.06 31.76
CA ASP A 377 4.71 3.24 31.68
C ASP A 377 5.40 4.37 30.88
N MET A 378 6.70 4.54 31.08
CA MET A 378 7.53 5.47 30.32
C MET A 378 7.57 5.11 28.82
N LEU A 379 7.82 3.85 28.46
CA LEU A 379 7.77 3.37 27.07
C LEU A 379 6.41 3.62 26.42
N VAL A 380 5.32 3.39 27.17
CA VAL A 380 3.94 3.65 26.73
C VAL A 380 3.71 5.14 26.50
N SER A 381 4.28 6.02 27.33
CA SER A 381 4.17 7.47 27.16
C SER A 381 4.97 8.01 25.97
N PHE A 382 6.08 7.37 25.62
CA PHE A 382 6.96 7.80 24.53
C PHE A 382 6.51 7.30 23.16
N LYS A 383 5.91 6.11 23.09
CA LYS A 383 5.40 5.59 21.83
C LYS A 383 4.03 6.23 21.60
N GLU A 384 3.96 7.18 20.67
CA GLU A 384 2.70 7.59 20.07
C GLU A 384 2.12 6.38 19.32
N LEU A 385 1.38 5.53 20.04
CA LEU A 385 0.82 4.27 19.52
C LEU A 385 0.03 4.48 18.21
N PHE A 386 -0.46 5.71 18.00
CA PHE A 386 -1.19 6.16 16.82
C PHE A 386 -0.85 7.61 16.44
N ALA A 387 0.45 7.95 16.37
CA ALA A 387 0.91 9.26 15.93
C ALA A 387 0.40 9.66 14.53
N SER A 388 -0.06 10.92 14.43
CA SER A 388 -0.20 11.65 13.17
C SER A 388 0.75 12.85 13.17
N THR A 389 1.93 12.74 12.57
CA THR A 389 2.81 13.86 12.13
C THR A 389 4.11 13.26 11.53
N THR A 390 4.83 13.75 10.50
CA THR A 390 4.79 14.92 9.58
C THR A 390 5.80 14.64 8.43
N THR A 391 5.79 15.49 7.39
CA THR A 391 6.91 15.86 6.48
C THR A 391 7.73 14.76 5.80
N GLN A 392 7.45 14.52 4.51
CA GLN A 392 8.52 14.30 3.54
C GLN A 392 8.68 15.57 2.70
N THR A 393 9.84 16.21 2.83
CA THR A 393 10.40 17.04 1.77
C THR A 393 10.79 16.11 0.62
N ARG A 394 10.18 16.28 -0.55
CA ARG A 394 10.70 15.73 -1.82
C ARG A 394 10.78 16.82 -2.86
N ALA A 395 11.84 16.69 -3.66
CA ALA A 395 12.55 17.73 -4.38
C ALA A 395 11.89 18.27 -5.67
N HIS A 396 10.56 18.26 -5.81
CA HIS A 396 9.93 18.73 -7.05
C HIS A 396 8.78 19.70 -6.77
N GLN A 397 8.88 20.88 -7.38
CA GLN A 397 8.21 22.09 -6.92
C GLN A 397 6.68 22.11 -7.08
N TRP A 398 6.01 21.26 -7.86
CA TRP A 398 4.59 21.51 -8.22
C TRP A 398 3.62 20.33 -8.00
N ALA A 399 3.67 19.67 -6.84
CA ALA A 399 2.60 18.76 -6.39
C ALA A 399 2.21 19.05 -4.94
N GLN A 400 0.92 19.30 -4.68
CA GLN A 400 0.40 19.41 -3.30
C GLN A 400 0.56 18.07 -2.58
N ALA A 401 1.23 18.09 -1.42
CA ALA A 401 1.44 16.93 -0.57
C ALA A 401 0.09 16.33 -0.12
N VAL A 402 -0.19 15.09 -0.53
CA VAL A 402 -1.31 14.31 0.01
C VAL A 402 -0.78 13.50 1.19
N ASN A 403 -1.14 13.91 2.41
CA ASN A 403 -0.73 13.31 3.68
C ASN A 403 -1.29 11.88 3.87
N THR A 404 -0.41 10.88 3.98
CA THR A 404 -0.78 9.50 4.35
C THR A 404 0.18 8.94 5.41
N VAL A 405 -0.20 8.99 6.69
CA VAL A 405 0.57 8.44 7.83
C VAL A 405 0.08 7.02 8.17
N ARG A 406 0.97 6.03 8.33
CA ARG A 406 0.65 4.65 8.74
C ARG A 406 1.27 4.34 10.11
N GLY A 407 0.46 4.22 11.16
CA GLY A 407 0.90 3.63 12.43
C GLY A 407 0.93 2.11 12.33
N ASP A 408 1.96 1.46 12.89
CA ASP A 408 2.07 0.00 12.87
C ASP A 408 1.33 -0.62 14.08
N PRO A 409 0.18 -1.31 13.86
CA PRO A 409 -0.55 -1.98 14.94
C PRO A 409 0.28 -3.04 15.67
N ASN A 410 1.32 -3.59 15.05
CA ASN A 410 2.19 -4.58 15.68
C ASN A 410 2.96 -4.02 16.86
N VAL A 411 3.26 -2.72 16.87
CA VAL A 411 3.95 -2.07 18.00
C VAL A 411 3.05 -2.05 19.24
N ALA A 412 1.76 -1.74 19.06
CA ALA A 412 0.78 -1.77 20.15
C ALA A 412 0.52 -3.19 20.65
N ILE A 413 0.40 -4.17 19.74
CA ILE A 413 0.24 -5.59 20.08
C ILE A 413 1.47 -6.10 20.85
N SER A 414 2.68 -5.78 20.39
CA SER A 414 3.94 -6.15 21.04
C SER A 414 4.04 -5.57 22.46
N LEU A 415 3.72 -4.30 22.64
CA LEU A 415 3.68 -3.68 23.97
C LEU A 415 2.64 -4.31 24.90
N ILE A 416 1.44 -4.62 24.41
CA ILE A 416 0.41 -5.33 25.19
C ILE A 416 0.92 -6.72 25.59
N ASN A 417 1.53 -7.46 24.67
CA ASN A 417 2.13 -8.75 24.94
C ASN A 417 3.21 -8.64 26.03
N LYS A 418 4.14 -7.68 25.91
CA LYS A 418 5.18 -7.43 26.94
C LYS A 418 4.58 -7.08 28.29
N CYS A 419 3.57 -6.21 28.34
CA CYS A 419 2.86 -5.88 29.58
C CYS A 419 2.24 -7.12 30.24
N LEU A 420 1.70 -8.06 29.45
CA LEU A 420 1.12 -9.30 29.97
C LEU A 420 2.20 -10.32 30.39
N GLN A 421 3.32 -10.39 29.65
CA GLN A 421 4.47 -11.24 30.01
C GLN A 421 5.10 -10.80 31.33
N TYR A 422 5.20 -9.49 31.56
CA TYR A 422 5.83 -8.92 32.77
C TYR A 422 4.81 -8.72 33.92
N ASP A 423 3.69 -9.44 33.88
CA ASP A 423 2.61 -9.43 34.89
C ASP A 423 2.03 -8.05 35.21
N ASN A 424 2.00 -7.15 34.22
CA ASN A 424 1.38 -5.82 34.29
C ASN A 424 0.07 -5.76 33.47
N ALA A 425 -0.85 -6.66 33.80
CA ALA A 425 -2.20 -6.71 33.26
C ALA A 425 -2.99 -5.37 33.28
N PRO A 426 -2.94 -4.53 34.34
CA PRO A 426 -3.69 -3.27 34.34
C PRO A 426 -3.18 -2.26 33.29
N LEU A 427 -1.87 -2.22 33.04
CA LEU A 427 -1.31 -1.38 31.98
C LEU A 427 -1.74 -1.89 30.60
N ALA A 428 -1.71 -3.20 30.36
CA ALA A 428 -2.20 -3.83 29.13
C ALA A 428 -3.69 -3.49 28.85
N LEU A 429 -4.55 -3.57 29.88
CA LEU A 429 -5.96 -3.17 29.80
C LEU A 429 -6.11 -1.68 29.48
N SER A 430 -5.32 -0.82 30.14
CA SER A 430 -5.37 0.63 29.90
C SER A 430 -4.95 0.99 28.46
N LEU A 431 -4.00 0.26 27.89
CA LEU A 431 -3.56 0.40 26.50
C LEU A 431 -4.69 0.02 25.55
N LEU A 432 -5.33 -1.14 25.78
CA LEU A 432 -6.49 -1.57 25.00
C LEU A 432 -7.63 -0.53 25.07
N GLU A 433 -7.94 0.01 26.25
CA GLU A 433 -9.00 1.01 26.40
C GLU A 433 -8.63 2.33 25.70
N LYS A 434 -7.36 2.75 25.72
CA LYS A 434 -6.88 3.89 24.91
C LYS A 434 -7.10 3.64 23.40
N MET A 435 -6.83 2.42 22.92
CA MET A 435 -7.06 2.03 21.52
C MET A 435 -8.54 2.07 21.15
N VAL A 436 -9.42 1.51 21.99
CA VAL A 436 -10.87 1.53 21.81
C VAL A 436 -11.38 2.98 21.74
N ASN A 437 -10.94 3.83 22.66
CA ASN A 437 -11.35 5.25 22.70
C ASN A 437 -10.88 6.03 21.47
N GLN A 438 -9.69 5.75 20.94
CA GLN A 438 -9.19 6.36 19.71
C GLN A 438 -10.00 5.93 18.49
N ALA A 439 -10.35 4.64 18.39
CA ALA A 439 -11.21 4.12 17.32
C ALA A 439 -12.60 4.76 17.36
N LEU A 440 -13.21 4.86 18.55
CA LEU A 440 -14.51 5.50 18.77
C LEU A 440 -14.50 6.99 18.38
N ARG A 441 -13.50 7.75 18.84
CA ARG A 441 -13.34 9.19 18.48
C ARG A 441 -13.29 9.39 16.97
N THR A 442 -12.62 8.49 16.26
CA THR A 442 -12.52 8.54 14.79
C THR A 442 -13.87 8.26 14.14
N ALA A 443 -14.58 7.22 14.59
CA ALA A 443 -15.93 6.91 14.11
C ALA A 443 -16.90 8.08 14.34
N THR A 444 -16.85 8.75 15.50
CA THR A 444 -17.68 9.92 15.79
C THR A 444 -17.37 11.09 14.86
N LYS A 445 -16.08 11.41 14.62
CA LYS A 445 -15.68 12.47 13.70
C LYS A 445 -16.19 12.24 12.28
N LEU A 446 -16.15 10.99 11.79
CA LEU A 446 -16.68 10.61 10.48
C LEU A 446 -18.21 10.74 10.41
N GLY A 447 -18.92 10.44 11.50
CA GLY A 447 -20.38 10.59 11.59
C GLY A 447 -20.87 12.05 11.54
N THR A 448 -20.03 13.01 11.96
CA THR A 448 -20.37 14.44 11.99
C THR A 448 -20.00 15.21 10.72
N VAL A 449 -19.17 14.65 9.84
CA VAL A 449 -18.70 15.32 8.62
C VAL A 449 -19.58 14.90 7.44
N GLU A 450 -20.37 15.84 6.91
CA GLU A 450 -21.31 15.61 5.80
C GLU A 450 -20.63 15.26 4.46
N ALA A 451 -19.30 15.38 4.36
CA ALA A 451 -18.53 15.06 3.16
C ALA A 451 -17.23 14.28 3.50
N PRO A 452 -17.17 12.96 3.26
CA PRO A 452 -15.96 12.15 3.48
C PRO A 452 -14.77 12.50 2.56
N ALA A 453 -14.91 13.49 1.68
CA ALA A 453 -13.84 13.96 0.79
C ALA A 453 -12.70 14.70 1.51
N THR A 454 -12.92 15.19 2.74
CA THR A 454 -11.93 15.97 3.50
C THR A 454 -11.07 15.13 4.46
N LEU A 455 -11.44 13.88 4.72
CA LEU A 455 -10.58 12.92 5.42
C LEU A 455 -9.76 12.19 4.37
N SER A 456 -8.43 12.36 4.37
CA SER A 456 -7.58 11.65 3.42
C SER A 456 -7.88 10.16 3.52
N ALA A 457 -8.12 9.50 2.38
CA ALA A 457 -8.45 8.07 2.31
C ALA A 457 -7.44 7.19 3.09
N ALA A 458 -6.22 7.69 3.27
CA ALA A 458 -5.20 7.06 4.09
C ALA A 458 -5.49 7.04 5.59
N SER A 459 -6.00 8.12 6.18
CA SER A 459 -6.33 8.15 7.62
C SER A 459 -7.42 7.13 7.99
N THR A 460 -8.35 6.86 7.06
CA THR A 460 -9.44 5.91 7.25
C THR A 460 -9.00 4.46 7.02
N ASN A 461 -8.15 4.22 6.01
CA ASN A 461 -7.61 2.89 5.70
C ASN A 461 -6.64 2.39 6.78
N VAL A 462 -5.80 3.27 7.33
CA VAL A 462 -4.80 2.91 8.35
C VAL A 462 -5.46 2.44 9.65
N ILE A 463 -6.53 3.10 10.09
CA ILE A 463 -7.25 2.69 11.31
C ILE A 463 -8.06 1.40 11.08
N LEU A 464 -8.62 1.20 9.89
CA LEU A 464 -9.27 -0.06 9.53
C LEU A 464 -8.27 -1.23 9.54
N GLU A 465 -7.08 -1.07 8.98
CA GLU A 465 -5.99 -2.06 9.06
C GLU A 465 -5.58 -2.34 10.52
N ILE A 466 -5.52 -1.30 11.35
CA ILE A 466 -5.22 -1.42 12.78
C ILE A 466 -6.30 -2.25 13.50
N VAL A 467 -7.59 -1.96 13.32
CA VAL A 467 -8.65 -2.73 14.01
C VAL A 467 -8.70 -4.18 13.52
N VAL A 468 -8.46 -4.42 12.22
CA VAL A 468 -8.39 -5.77 11.64
C VAL A 468 -7.22 -6.58 12.21
N ALA A 469 -6.06 -5.95 12.48
CA ALA A 469 -4.89 -6.63 13.05
C ALA A 469 -4.99 -6.81 14.57
N VAL A 470 -5.53 -5.82 15.27
CA VAL A 470 -5.56 -5.78 16.75
C VAL A 470 -6.51 -6.79 17.34
N ILE A 471 -7.75 -6.92 16.81
CA ILE A 471 -8.74 -7.85 17.38
C ILE A 471 -8.21 -9.30 17.41
N PRO A 472 -7.72 -9.88 16.29
CA PRO A 472 -7.17 -11.24 16.30
C PRO A 472 -5.81 -11.35 17.03
N GLY A 473 -5.00 -10.29 17.05
CA GLY A 473 -3.70 -10.31 17.74
C GLY A 473 -3.78 -10.17 19.26
N VAL A 474 -4.75 -9.42 19.79
CA VAL A 474 -4.86 -9.11 21.21
C VAL A 474 -5.72 -10.11 21.98
N LYS A 475 -6.81 -10.60 21.38
CA LYS A 475 -7.71 -11.57 22.01
C LYS A 475 -6.98 -12.79 22.62
N PRO A 476 -6.13 -13.54 21.88
CA PRO A 476 -5.47 -14.72 22.43
C PRO A 476 -4.50 -14.38 23.58
N LEU A 477 -3.90 -13.18 23.59
CA LEU A 477 -2.96 -12.77 24.64
C LEU A 477 -3.66 -12.61 26.01
N PHE A 478 -4.86 -12.02 26.01
CA PHE A 478 -5.64 -11.87 27.25
C PHE A 478 -6.32 -13.18 27.67
N GLU A 479 -6.79 -13.99 26.72
CA GLU A 479 -7.34 -15.33 27.01
C GLU A 479 -6.29 -16.25 27.65
N ALA A 480 -5.03 -16.17 27.23
CA ALA A 480 -3.92 -16.90 27.86
C ALA A 480 -3.71 -16.53 29.34
N LYS A 481 -4.14 -15.34 29.77
CA LYS A 481 -4.11 -14.88 31.16
C LYS A 481 -5.50 -14.97 31.85
N ALA A 482 -6.45 -15.68 31.25
CA ALA A 482 -7.84 -15.85 31.73
C ALA A 482 -8.60 -14.53 31.95
N MET A 483 -8.29 -13.50 31.15
CA MET A 483 -8.93 -12.18 31.23
C MET A 483 -9.98 -12.02 30.12
N ASP A 484 -11.21 -11.65 30.47
CA ASP A 484 -12.25 -11.34 29.48
C ASP A 484 -12.15 -9.89 29.00
N VAL A 485 -11.77 -9.73 27.73
CA VAL A 485 -11.74 -8.45 27.01
C VAL A 485 -12.78 -8.37 25.89
N GLY A 486 -13.73 -9.31 25.85
CA GLY A 486 -14.81 -9.37 24.87
C GLY A 486 -15.58 -8.05 24.71
N PRO A 487 -15.97 -7.35 25.80
CA PRO A 487 -16.67 -6.07 25.73
C PRO A 487 -15.86 -4.94 25.06
N GLN A 488 -14.55 -4.87 25.33
CA GLN A 488 -13.65 -3.86 24.75
C GLN A 488 -13.48 -4.11 23.24
N LEU A 489 -13.27 -5.37 22.84
CA LEU A 489 -13.14 -5.76 21.44
C LEU A 489 -14.45 -5.56 20.66
N ALA A 490 -15.60 -5.82 21.31
CA ALA A 490 -16.92 -5.56 20.76
C ALA A 490 -17.14 -4.07 20.41
N ARG A 491 -16.76 -3.16 21.32
CA ARG A 491 -16.82 -1.70 21.09
C ARG A 491 -15.87 -1.25 19.97
N MET A 492 -14.69 -1.85 19.90
CA MET A 492 -13.71 -1.58 18.84
C MET A 492 -14.22 -2.03 17.46
N ALA A 493 -14.83 -3.21 17.39
CA ALA A 493 -15.43 -3.74 16.17
C ALA A 493 -16.60 -2.87 15.67
N GLU A 494 -17.46 -2.40 16.59
CA GLU A 494 -18.56 -1.48 16.25
C GLU A 494 -18.05 -0.17 15.63
N ALA A 495 -16.98 0.40 16.20
CA ALA A 495 -16.32 1.58 15.64
C ALA A 495 -15.77 1.30 14.23
N ALA A 496 -15.08 0.18 14.02
CA ALA A 496 -14.53 -0.18 12.72
C ALA A 496 -15.60 -0.41 11.65
N VAL A 497 -16.69 -1.12 11.99
CA VAL A 497 -17.82 -1.33 11.08
C VAL A 497 -18.43 0.02 10.69
N THR A 498 -18.63 0.94 11.65
CA THR A 498 -19.17 2.28 11.40
C THR A 498 -18.29 3.08 10.43
N VAL A 499 -16.97 3.06 10.66
CA VAL A 499 -15.97 3.70 9.78
C VAL A 499 -16.00 3.10 8.37
N LYS A 500 -15.98 1.77 8.25
CA LYS A 500 -15.99 1.08 6.94
C LYS A 500 -17.27 1.38 6.17
N LEU A 501 -18.43 1.39 6.83
CA LEU A 501 -19.70 1.76 6.21
C LEU A 501 -19.72 3.20 5.72
N ALA A 502 -19.14 4.15 6.46
CA ALA A 502 -19.01 5.53 6.02
C ALA A 502 -18.14 5.65 4.75
N VAL A 503 -17.02 4.93 4.70
CA VAL A 503 -16.15 4.85 3.50
C VAL A 503 -16.90 4.24 2.32
N LEU A 504 -17.63 3.15 2.54
CA LEU A 504 -18.43 2.51 1.50
C LEU A 504 -19.52 3.45 0.99
N LYS A 505 -20.17 4.22 1.86
CA LYS A 505 -21.17 5.21 1.49
C LYS A 505 -20.58 6.33 0.62
N ALA A 506 -19.38 6.79 0.94
CA ALA A 506 -18.64 7.75 0.12
C ALA A 506 -18.39 7.21 -1.30
N LYS A 507 -17.89 5.96 -1.39
CA LYS A 507 -17.53 5.28 -2.65
C LYS A 507 -18.75 4.93 -3.50
N ALA A 508 -19.84 4.52 -2.86
CA ALA A 508 -21.06 4.06 -3.53
C ALA A 508 -21.77 5.16 -4.35
N ALA A 509 -21.38 6.43 -4.20
CA ALA A 509 -21.83 7.53 -5.05
C ALA A 509 -21.32 7.45 -6.51
N GLY A 510 -20.34 6.58 -6.80
CA GLY A 510 -19.80 6.43 -8.17
C GLY A 510 -19.19 5.07 -8.52
N ALA A 511 -19.03 4.13 -7.58
CA ALA A 511 -18.39 2.84 -7.83
C ALA A 511 -19.10 1.65 -7.15
N VAL A 512 -18.84 0.45 -7.68
CA VAL A 512 -19.33 -0.84 -7.14
C VAL A 512 -18.52 -1.25 -5.91
N VAL A 513 -19.18 -1.81 -4.90
CA VAL A 513 -18.51 -2.38 -3.72
C VAL A 513 -17.94 -3.76 -4.08
N SER A 514 -16.66 -3.98 -3.77
CA SER A 514 -15.98 -5.24 -4.06
C SER A 514 -16.34 -6.35 -3.07
N ARG A 515 -16.08 -7.60 -3.46
CA ARG A 515 -16.32 -8.76 -2.59
C ARG A 515 -15.40 -8.76 -1.37
N GLU A 516 -14.14 -8.36 -1.56
CA GLU A 516 -13.13 -8.27 -0.51
C GLU A 516 -13.53 -7.25 0.56
N GLU A 517 -14.06 -6.10 0.14
CA GLU A 517 -14.58 -5.09 1.07
C GLU A 517 -15.74 -5.63 1.93
N LEU A 518 -16.66 -6.39 1.33
CA LEU A 518 -17.79 -7.01 2.05
C LEU A 518 -17.32 -8.13 2.98
N ALA A 519 -16.40 -8.98 2.52
CA ALA A 519 -15.83 -10.04 3.33
C ALA A 519 -15.09 -9.47 4.56
N SER A 520 -14.31 -8.40 4.38
CA SER A 520 -13.63 -7.71 5.49
C SER A 520 -14.61 -7.14 6.52
N LEU A 521 -15.74 -6.60 6.07
CA LEU A 521 -16.78 -6.04 6.93
C LEU A 521 -17.44 -7.12 7.80
N LEU A 522 -17.73 -8.28 7.21
CA LEU A 522 -18.36 -9.40 7.89
C LEU A 522 -17.37 -10.18 8.76
N ASP A 523 -16.07 -10.08 8.50
CA ASP A 523 -15.04 -10.72 9.32
C ASP A 523 -14.91 -10.08 10.71
N PHE A 524 -15.29 -8.80 10.87
CA PHE A 524 -15.37 -8.16 12.18
C PHE A 524 -16.38 -8.81 13.12
N THR A 525 -17.33 -9.59 12.62
CA THR A 525 -18.32 -10.26 13.48
C THR A 525 -17.84 -11.62 13.98
N LYS A 526 -16.68 -12.11 13.53
CA LYS A 526 -16.16 -13.44 13.91
C LYS A 526 -15.67 -13.45 15.36
N GLY A 527 -16.13 -14.42 16.14
CA GLY A 527 -15.59 -14.71 17.48
C GLY A 527 -15.89 -13.66 18.55
N LEU A 528 -16.84 -12.74 18.30
CA LEU A 528 -17.31 -11.75 19.26
C LEU A 528 -18.71 -12.09 19.78
N SER A 529 -18.97 -11.80 21.05
CA SER A 529 -20.27 -12.05 21.69
C SER A 529 -21.40 -11.16 21.16
N ASN A 530 -21.08 -10.00 20.57
CA ASN A 530 -22.04 -9.04 20.00
C ASN A 530 -22.26 -9.20 18.48
N ALA A 531 -21.88 -10.33 17.89
CA ALA A 531 -21.93 -10.55 16.43
C ALA A 531 -23.30 -10.23 15.79
N ASN A 532 -24.41 -10.56 16.46
CA ASN A 532 -25.76 -10.28 15.94
C ASN A 532 -26.07 -8.77 15.88
N ALA A 533 -25.64 -8.01 16.89
CA ALA A 533 -25.81 -6.55 16.91
C ALA A 533 -24.97 -5.89 15.81
N LEU A 534 -23.73 -6.35 15.61
CA LEU A 534 -22.86 -5.89 14.54
C LEU A 534 -23.42 -6.19 13.15
N LEU A 535 -23.97 -7.39 12.92
CA LEU A 535 -24.65 -7.72 11.67
C LEU A 535 -25.87 -6.83 11.42
N GLY A 536 -26.66 -6.54 12.46
CA GLY A 536 -27.75 -5.58 12.38
C GLY A 536 -27.27 -4.21 11.90
N LEU A 537 -26.17 -3.70 12.47
CA LEU A 537 -25.56 -2.43 12.09
C LEU A 537 -25.04 -2.44 10.64
N ILE A 538 -24.38 -3.53 10.23
CA ILE A 538 -23.92 -3.75 8.84
C ILE A 538 -25.11 -3.66 7.88
N ILE A 539 -26.19 -4.40 8.17
CA ILE A 539 -27.36 -4.48 7.29
C ILE A 539 -28.05 -3.12 7.17
N VAL A 540 -28.21 -2.40 8.28
CA VAL A 540 -28.75 -1.02 8.26
C VAL A 540 -27.86 -0.11 7.42
N GLY A 541 -26.53 -0.21 7.57
CA GLY A 541 -25.57 0.51 6.74
C GLY A 541 -25.71 0.22 5.25
N LEU A 542 -25.75 -1.06 4.86
CA LEU A 542 -25.91 -1.50 3.47
C LEU A 542 -27.25 -1.04 2.88
N LYS A 543 -28.35 -1.08 3.65
CA LYS A 543 -29.67 -0.56 3.24
C LYS A 543 -29.66 0.94 2.95
N SER A 544 -28.76 1.70 3.56
CA SER A 544 -28.63 3.15 3.37
C SER A 544 -27.85 3.55 2.11
N LEU A 545 -27.19 2.60 1.44
CA LEU A 545 -26.43 2.85 0.21
C LEU A 545 -27.37 3.11 -0.98
N PRO A 546 -26.94 3.90 -1.99
CA PRO A 546 -27.68 4.04 -3.23
C PRO A 546 -27.88 2.68 -3.92
N TRP A 547 -29.02 2.50 -4.59
CA TRP A 547 -29.35 1.22 -5.23
C TRP A 547 -28.41 0.92 -6.40
N ASN A 548 -27.66 -0.17 -6.29
CA ASN A 548 -26.83 -0.73 -7.35
C ASN A 548 -27.02 -2.25 -7.42
N GLU A 549 -27.49 -2.73 -8.59
CA GLU A 549 -27.86 -4.14 -8.80
C GLU A 549 -26.68 -5.11 -8.54
N THR A 550 -25.48 -4.74 -9.00
CA THR A 550 -24.27 -5.56 -8.84
C THR A 550 -23.84 -5.63 -7.39
N THR A 551 -23.79 -4.48 -6.70
CA THR A 551 -23.46 -4.42 -5.28
C THR A 551 -24.42 -5.26 -4.43
N TRP A 552 -25.73 -5.13 -4.64
CA TRP A 552 -26.72 -5.91 -3.88
C TRP A 552 -26.68 -7.41 -4.18
N THR A 553 -26.37 -7.79 -5.43
CA THR A 553 -26.14 -9.21 -5.79
C THR A 553 -24.96 -9.78 -5.01
N LEU A 554 -23.82 -9.08 -5.00
CA LEU A 554 -22.62 -9.50 -4.27
C LEU A 554 -22.86 -9.59 -2.76
N CYS A 555 -23.56 -8.60 -2.18
CA CYS A 555 -23.96 -8.65 -0.77
C CYS A 555 -24.79 -9.91 -0.46
N LEU A 556 -25.79 -10.22 -1.28
CA LEU A 556 -26.63 -11.40 -1.06
C LEU A 556 -25.86 -12.72 -1.19
N GLU A 557 -24.98 -12.83 -2.19
CA GLU A 557 -24.16 -14.01 -2.40
C GLU A 557 -23.20 -14.25 -1.21
N GLU A 558 -22.56 -13.20 -0.69
CA GLU A 558 -21.62 -13.30 0.43
C GLU A 558 -22.33 -13.60 1.77
N PHE A 559 -23.49 -13.00 2.03
CA PHE A 559 -24.31 -13.35 3.19
C PHE A 559 -24.83 -14.79 3.08
N HIS A 560 -25.24 -15.22 1.88
CA HIS A 560 -25.70 -16.58 1.64
C HIS A 560 -24.58 -17.61 1.78
N SER A 561 -23.34 -17.32 1.35
CA SER A 561 -22.22 -18.24 1.55
C SER A 561 -21.89 -18.43 3.05
N ARG A 562 -22.01 -17.36 3.86
CA ARG A 562 -21.76 -17.43 5.31
C ARG A 562 -22.89 -18.09 6.10
N ARG A 563 -24.10 -18.14 5.54
CA ARG A 563 -25.23 -18.90 6.11
C ARG A 563 -24.90 -20.37 6.34
N ALA A 564 -24.14 -21.00 5.43
CA ALA A 564 -23.69 -22.38 5.60
C ALA A 564 -22.83 -22.59 6.87
N SER A 565 -22.09 -21.56 7.31
CA SER A 565 -21.26 -21.63 8.51
C SER A 565 -22.04 -21.35 9.80
N ASN A 566 -23.08 -20.51 9.75
CA ASN A 566 -23.92 -20.20 10.92
C ASN A 566 -25.35 -19.80 10.51
N GLU A 567 -26.21 -20.79 10.34
CA GLU A 567 -27.61 -20.63 9.90
C GLU A 567 -28.41 -19.75 10.87
N ALA A 568 -28.22 -19.92 12.19
CA ALA A 568 -28.97 -19.18 13.21
C ALA A 568 -28.66 -17.68 13.18
N LEU A 569 -27.42 -17.32 12.86
CA LEU A 569 -26.96 -15.94 12.83
C LEU A 569 -27.31 -15.25 11.49
N PHE A 570 -27.05 -15.90 10.35
CA PHE A 570 -27.20 -15.28 9.03
C PHE A 570 -28.56 -15.53 8.37
N GLY A 571 -29.27 -16.62 8.71
CA GLY A 571 -30.53 -17.02 8.07
C GLY A 571 -31.61 -15.91 8.04
N PRO A 572 -31.96 -15.29 9.18
CA PRO A 572 -32.95 -14.22 9.23
C PRO A 572 -32.57 -13.00 8.37
N HIS A 573 -31.29 -12.64 8.39
CA HIS A 573 -30.73 -11.49 7.67
C HIS A 573 -30.69 -11.71 6.16
N VAL A 574 -30.30 -12.91 5.71
CA VAL A 574 -30.33 -13.30 4.29
C VAL A 574 -31.75 -13.21 3.74
N LEU A 575 -32.75 -13.70 4.50
CA LEU A 575 -34.15 -13.63 4.08
C LEU A 575 -34.62 -12.17 3.97
N GLU A 576 -34.29 -11.32 4.93
CA GLU A 576 -34.66 -9.90 4.90
C GLU A 576 -34.04 -9.18 3.70
N MET A 577 -32.73 -9.37 3.46
CA MET A 577 -32.03 -8.78 2.33
C MET A 577 -32.58 -9.30 0.99
N SER A 578 -32.90 -10.59 0.91
CA SER A 578 -33.45 -11.21 -0.30
C SER A 578 -34.84 -10.64 -0.65
N LYS A 579 -35.69 -10.40 0.36
CA LYS A 579 -36.98 -9.72 0.18
C LYS A 579 -36.83 -8.29 -0.34
N LEU A 580 -35.89 -7.52 0.22
CA LEU A 580 -35.60 -6.16 -0.25
C LEU A 580 -35.08 -6.15 -1.68
N TYR A 581 -34.20 -7.11 -2.01
CA TYR A 581 -33.74 -7.28 -3.38
C TYR A 581 -34.87 -7.63 -4.32
N ALA A 582 -35.74 -8.59 -3.95
CA ALA A 582 -36.91 -8.96 -4.74
C ALA A 582 -37.84 -7.78 -5.04
N GLN A 583 -37.94 -6.79 -4.15
CA GLN A 583 -38.75 -5.58 -4.34
C GLN A 583 -38.13 -4.55 -5.29
N LYS A 584 -36.80 -4.46 -5.35
CA LYS A 584 -36.08 -3.38 -6.06
C LYS A 584 -35.32 -3.84 -7.31
N ALA A 585 -35.04 -5.14 -7.44
CA ALA A 585 -34.30 -5.71 -8.56
C ALA A 585 -34.81 -5.22 -9.91
N SER A 586 -33.88 -4.93 -10.83
CA SER A 586 -34.22 -4.51 -12.19
C SER A 586 -34.76 -5.69 -12.99
N VAL A 587 -36.08 -5.86 -13.02
CA VAL A 587 -36.76 -6.92 -13.78
C VAL A 587 -37.19 -6.46 -15.18
N GLN A 588 -36.76 -5.26 -15.61
CA GLN A 588 -37.23 -4.60 -16.85
C GLN A 588 -36.04 -4.07 -17.66
N ALA A 589 -36.17 -3.98 -18.99
CA ALA A 589 -35.18 -3.33 -19.84
C ALA A 589 -35.34 -1.80 -19.81
N SER A 590 -34.21 -1.08 -19.78
CA SER A 590 -34.16 0.34 -20.18
C SER A 590 -34.64 0.46 -21.62
N SER A 591 -35.36 1.55 -21.94
CA SER A 591 -35.95 1.82 -23.27
C SER A 591 -34.93 1.78 -24.43
N TYR A 592 -33.63 1.80 -24.12
CA TYR A 592 -32.53 1.88 -25.07
C TYR A 592 -31.98 0.52 -25.57
N TYR A 593 -32.09 -0.57 -24.81
CA TYR A 593 -31.36 -1.83 -25.09
C TYR A 593 -32.23 -3.07 -25.45
N GLY A 594 -33.52 -2.87 -25.73
CA GLY A 594 -34.37 -3.91 -26.34
C GLY A 594 -34.78 -5.06 -25.40
N VAL A 595 -35.62 -5.96 -25.95
CA VAL A 595 -36.41 -6.92 -25.16
C VAL A 595 -35.62 -8.14 -24.65
N ALA A 596 -34.51 -8.50 -25.31
CA ALA A 596 -33.66 -9.62 -24.89
C ALA A 596 -32.99 -9.39 -23.53
N SER A 597 -32.64 -8.14 -23.20
CA SER A 597 -32.05 -7.79 -21.90
C SER A 597 -33.05 -7.92 -20.74
N ALA A 598 -34.35 -7.71 -20.98
CA ALA A 598 -35.39 -7.81 -19.95
C ALA A 598 -35.55 -9.25 -19.43
N THR A 599 -35.59 -10.23 -20.34
CA THR A 599 -35.74 -11.65 -19.99
C THR A 599 -34.53 -12.17 -19.21
N ALA A 600 -33.32 -11.78 -19.61
CA ALA A 600 -32.09 -12.14 -18.89
C ALA A 600 -32.07 -11.58 -17.46
N ASN A 601 -32.44 -10.30 -17.29
CA ASN A 601 -32.50 -9.66 -15.98
C ASN A 601 -33.57 -10.29 -15.08
N ALA A 602 -34.78 -10.54 -15.61
CA ALA A 602 -35.85 -11.22 -14.89
C ALA A 602 -35.42 -12.63 -14.44
N THR A 603 -34.74 -13.37 -15.32
CA THR A 603 -34.22 -14.72 -15.02
C THR A 603 -33.16 -14.68 -13.92
N LYS A 604 -32.22 -13.72 -13.99
CA LYS A 604 -31.17 -13.55 -12.98
C LYS A 604 -31.77 -13.24 -11.60
N ALA A 605 -32.65 -12.24 -11.52
CA ALA A 605 -33.29 -11.85 -10.27
C ALA A 605 -34.12 -12.99 -9.67
N MET A 606 -34.85 -13.73 -10.51
CA MET A 606 -35.63 -14.89 -10.12
C MET A 606 -34.78 -16.01 -9.49
N LYS A 607 -33.70 -16.40 -10.16
CA LYS A 607 -32.78 -17.45 -9.69
C LYS A 607 -32.15 -17.05 -8.36
N LEU A 608 -31.69 -15.81 -8.24
CA LEU A 608 -31.05 -15.32 -7.02
C LEU A 608 -32.03 -15.25 -5.83
N CYS A 609 -33.24 -14.74 -6.02
CA CYS A 609 -34.26 -14.68 -4.97
C CYS A 609 -34.65 -16.07 -4.45
N TYR A 610 -34.78 -17.04 -5.35
CA TYR A 610 -35.11 -18.41 -4.97
C TYR A 610 -33.97 -19.08 -4.18
N LEU A 611 -32.72 -18.91 -4.64
CA LEU A 611 -31.54 -19.50 -3.99
C LEU A 611 -31.31 -18.93 -2.59
N THR A 612 -31.45 -17.61 -2.43
CA THR A 612 -31.09 -16.91 -1.19
C THR A 612 -32.24 -16.87 -0.18
N GLY A 613 -33.43 -16.48 -0.60
CA GLY A 613 -34.59 -16.20 0.25
C GLY A 613 -35.75 -17.18 0.09
N GLY A 614 -35.57 -18.25 -0.71
CA GLY A 614 -36.56 -19.31 -0.87
C GLY A 614 -37.87 -18.85 -1.51
N PRO A 615 -38.99 -19.56 -1.25
CA PRO A 615 -40.28 -19.28 -1.87
C PRO A 615 -40.81 -17.87 -1.58
N GLU A 616 -40.53 -17.31 -0.40
CA GLU A 616 -41.06 -15.99 -0.01
C GLU A 616 -40.52 -14.86 -0.88
N SER A 617 -39.20 -14.81 -1.08
CA SER A 617 -38.57 -13.79 -1.93
C SER A 617 -38.85 -14.05 -3.41
N PHE A 618 -38.97 -15.32 -3.80
CA PHE A 618 -39.35 -15.72 -5.15
C PHE A 618 -40.74 -15.24 -5.54
N VAL A 619 -41.75 -15.35 -4.67
CA VAL A 619 -43.11 -14.85 -4.96
C VAL A 619 -43.13 -13.35 -5.18
N ILE A 620 -42.35 -12.58 -4.41
CA ILE A 620 -42.27 -11.11 -4.52
C ILE A 620 -41.70 -10.70 -5.88
N VAL A 621 -40.61 -11.33 -6.33
CA VAL A 621 -40.03 -10.98 -7.65
C VAL A 621 -40.92 -11.47 -8.80
N LEU A 622 -41.56 -12.63 -8.62
CA LEU A 622 -42.42 -13.24 -9.62
C LEU A 622 -43.70 -12.41 -9.86
N SER A 623 -44.32 -11.89 -8.80
CA SER A 623 -45.49 -11.01 -8.94
C SER A 623 -45.19 -9.76 -9.77
N ARG A 624 -44.02 -9.12 -9.55
CA ARG A 624 -43.55 -7.97 -10.32
C ARG A 624 -43.29 -8.30 -11.80
N ILE A 625 -42.76 -9.48 -12.09
CA ILE A 625 -42.49 -9.91 -13.46
C ILE A 625 -43.79 -10.19 -14.21
N LEU A 626 -44.75 -10.85 -13.54
CA LEU A 626 -46.01 -11.34 -14.12
C LEU A 626 -47.06 -10.25 -14.39
N GLU A 627 -46.80 -8.99 -14.01
CA GLU A 627 -47.67 -7.86 -14.33
C GLU A 627 -47.70 -7.60 -15.86
N PRO A 628 -48.87 -7.75 -16.52
CA PRO A 628 -48.97 -7.60 -17.95
C PRO A 628 -48.89 -6.12 -18.37
N LYS A 629 -48.12 -5.84 -19.42
CA LYS A 629 -47.92 -4.46 -19.93
C LYS A 629 -48.45 -4.26 -21.33
N ASN A 630 -47.86 -4.96 -22.30
CA ASN A 630 -48.24 -4.91 -23.71
C ASN A 630 -47.96 -6.26 -24.38
N GLU A 631 -48.47 -6.45 -25.59
CA GLU A 631 -48.32 -7.67 -26.40
C GLU A 631 -46.84 -8.06 -26.59
N ASN A 632 -45.97 -7.07 -26.78
CA ASN A 632 -44.52 -7.27 -26.96
C ASN A 632 -43.84 -7.83 -25.71
N TYR A 633 -44.19 -7.34 -24.51
CA TYR A 633 -43.65 -7.81 -23.24
C TYR A 633 -44.10 -9.25 -22.97
N ILE A 634 -45.37 -9.56 -23.24
CA ILE A 634 -45.90 -10.91 -23.03
C ILE A 634 -45.18 -11.91 -23.93
N THR A 635 -45.03 -11.57 -25.22
CA THR A 635 -44.45 -12.47 -26.22
C THR A 635 -42.95 -12.65 -26.06
N ASN A 636 -42.22 -11.58 -25.72
CA ASN A 636 -40.76 -11.60 -25.73
C ASN A 636 -40.11 -11.68 -24.33
N VAL A 637 -40.87 -11.49 -23.24
CA VAL A 637 -40.38 -11.60 -21.85
C VAL A 637 -41.08 -12.72 -21.08
N LEU A 638 -42.41 -12.70 -21.01
CA LEU A 638 -43.15 -13.68 -20.20
C LEU A 638 -43.12 -15.10 -20.80
N VAL A 639 -43.35 -15.23 -22.11
CA VAL A 639 -43.33 -16.56 -22.77
C VAL A 639 -41.93 -17.22 -22.67
N PRO A 640 -40.81 -16.53 -22.95
CA PRO A 640 -39.47 -17.11 -22.76
C PRO A 640 -39.09 -17.43 -21.31
N LEU A 641 -39.82 -16.92 -20.32
CA LEU A 641 -39.59 -17.22 -18.90
C LEU A 641 -40.09 -18.63 -18.51
N ILE A 642 -41.01 -19.22 -19.28
CA ILE A 642 -41.58 -20.55 -18.99
C ILE A 642 -40.49 -21.66 -18.94
N PRO A 643 -39.60 -21.79 -19.95
CA PRO A 643 -38.46 -22.72 -19.88
C PRO A 643 -37.53 -22.47 -18.68
N GLU A 644 -37.30 -21.21 -18.30
CA GLU A 644 -36.44 -20.86 -17.16
C GLU A 644 -37.09 -21.26 -15.82
N LEU A 645 -38.39 -21.06 -15.66
CA LEU A 645 -39.16 -21.53 -14.49
C LEU A 645 -39.10 -23.06 -14.36
N LYS A 646 -39.21 -23.77 -15.48
CA LYS A 646 -39.07 -25.23 -15.51
C LYS A 646 -37.68 -25.68 -15.12
N THR A 647 -36.66 -25.02 -15.65
CA THR A 647 -35.26 -25.31 -15.33
C THR A 647 -35.00 -25.09 -13.84
N LEU A 648 -35.46 -23.96 -13.29
CA LEU A 648 -35.32 -23.65 -11.86
C LEU A 648 -36.03 -24.67 -10.97
N ALA A 649 -37.27 -25.05 -11.30
CA ALA A 649 -38.01 -26.07 -10.55
C ALA A 649 -37.29 -27.43 -10.56
N THR A 650 -36.70 -27.81 -11.70
CA THR A 650 -35.93 -29.05 -11.84
C THR A 650 -34.64 -29.01 -11.02
N THR A 651 -33.89 -27.90 -11.08
CA THR A 651 -32.63 -27.72 -10.31
C THR A 651 -32.86 -27.84 -8.81
N HIS A 652 -33.99 -27.37 -8.29
CA HIS A 652 -34.32 -27.43 -6.85
C HIS A 652 -35.22 -28.60 -6.46
N ASN A 653 -35.43 -29.56 -7.38
CA ASN A 653 -36.20 -30.78 -7.15
C ASN A 653 -37.65 -30.52 -6.66
N VAL A 654 -38.28 -29.46 -7.19
CA VAL A 654 -39.67 -29.09 -6.88
C VAL A 654 -40.58 -29.40 -8.09
N PRO A 655 -41.72 -30.09 -7.90
CA PRO A 655 -42.67 -30.32 -8.97
C PRO A 655 -43.24 -29.02 -9.55
N LEU A 656 -43.28 -28.91 -10.88
CA LEU A 656 -43.86 -27.76 -11.59
C LEU A 656 -45.35 -27.54 -11.30
N THR A 657 -46.03 -28.55 -10.77
CA THR A 657 -47.44 -28.53 -10.36
C THR A 657 -47.68 -27.79 -9.05
N ARG A 658 -46.63 -27.54 -8.26
CA ARG A 658 -46.73 -26.87 -6.95
C ARG A 658 -46.63 -25.34 -7.11
N ALA A 659 -47.43 -24.61 -6.33
CA ALA A 659 -47.29 -23.17 -6.21
C ALA A 659 -45.90 -22.80 -5.65
N PRO A 660 -45.27 -21.72 -6.12
CA PRO A 660 -45.81 -20.68 -7.01
C PRO A 660 -45.53 -20.91 -8.52
N PHE A 661 -44.88 -22.02 -8.90
CA PHE A 661 -44.54 -22.29 -10.31
C PHE A 661 -45.76 -22.56 -11.19
N SER A 662 -46.71 -23.37 -10.72
CA SER A 662 -47.93 -23.68 -11.46
C SER A 662 -48.79 -22.43 -11.69
N GLU A 663 -48.96 -21.60 -10.66
CA GLU A 663 -49.71 -20.35 -10.71
C GLU A 663 -49.08 -19.35 -11.70
N ALA A 664 -47.75 -19.24 -11.71
CA ALA A 664 -47.05 -18.36 -12.65
C ALA A 664 -47.24 -18.80 -14.11
N ILE A 665 -47.11 -20.10 -14.39
CA ILE A 665 -47.33 -20.64 -15.75
C ILE A 665 -48.77 -20.43 -16.18
N GLN A 666 -49.75 -20.72 -15.31
CA GLN A 666 -51.15 -20.45 -15.58
C GLN A 666 -51.40 -18.97 -15.88
N ARG A 667 -50.79 -18.06 -15.12
CA ARG A 667 -50.92 -16.61 -15.32
C ARG A 667 -50.33 -16.15 -16.64
N ILE A 668 -49.13 -16.61 -17.00
CA ILE A 668 -48.48 -16.26 -18.28
C ILE A 668 -49.36 -16.68 -19.45
N VAL A 669 -49.85 -17.94 -19.44
CA VAL A 669 -50.69 -18.47 -20.53
C VAL A 669 -52.04 -17.77 -20.56
N ALA A 670 -52.67 -17.50 -19.41
CA ALA A 670 -53.93 -16.77 -19.34
C ALA A 670 -53.81 -15.36 -19.94
N VAL A 671 -52.75 -14.62 -19.58
CA VAL A 671 -52.45 -13.28 -20.11
C VAL A 671 -52.16 -13.35 -21.61
N TRP A 672 -51.37 -14.33 -22.06
CA TRP A 672 -51.08 -14.52 -23.49
C TRP A 672 -52.35 -14.81 -24.28
N MET A 673 -53.26 -15.65 -23.78
CA MET A 673 -54.53 -15.92 -24.43
C MET A 673 -55.46 -14.69 -24.45
N ALA A 674 -55.50 -13.92 -23.37
CA ALA A 674 -56.36 -12.74 -23.29
C ALA A 674 -55.90 -11.60 -24.21
N VAL A 675 -54.59 -11.35 -24.30
CA VAL A 675 -54.03 -10.16 -24.97
C VAL A 675 -53.48 -10.47 -26.36
N VAL A 676 -52.74 -11.58 -26.54
CA VAL A 676 -52.05 -11.93 -27.80
C VAL A 676 -52.97 -12.73 -28.72
N LEU A 677 -53.62 -13.78 -28.20
CA LEU A 677 -54.57 -14.58 -28.98
C LEU A 677 -55.88 -13.80 -29.18
N GLY A 678 -56.45 -13.28 -28.09
CA GLY A 678 -57.72 -12.56 -28.10
C GLY A 678 -58.93 -13.47 -28.39
N PRO A 679 -60.13 -12.89 -28.57
CA PRO A 679 -61.34 -13.65 -28.82
C PRO A 679 -61.29 -14.32 -30.19
N GLN A 680 -61.89 -15.51 -30.27
CA GLN A 680 -62.03 -16.24 -31.52
C GLN A 680 -62.79 -15.40 -32.56
N PRO A 681 -62.23 -15.19 -33.76
CA PRO A 681 -62.89 -14.43 -34.83
C PRO A 681 -64.20 -15.10 -35.24
N ASN A 682 -65.24 -14.31 -35.50
CA ASN A 682 -66.49 -14.84 -36.01
C ASN A 682 -66.32 -15.24 -37.48
N MET A 683 -66.38 -16.54 -37.75
CA MET A 683 -66.19 -17.07 -39.10
C MET A 683 -67.24 -16.58 -40.10
N ALA A 684 -68.46 -16.26 -39.66
CA ALA A 684 -69.48 -15.68 -40.53
C ALA A 684 -69.09 -14.28 -41.01
N THR A 685 -68.56 -13.44 -40.11
CA THR A 685 -68.03 -12.10 -40.43
C THR A 685 -66.85 -12.17 -41.40
N VAL A 686 -65.95 -13.13 -41.17
CA VAL A 686 -64.76 -13.33 -42.02
C VAL A 686 -65.14 -13.82 -43.42
N GLN A 687 -66.11 -14.74 -43.51
CA GLN A 687 -66.63 -15.24 -44.79
C GLN A 687 -67.38 -14.16 -45.56
N ASP A 688 -68.20 -13.35 -44.88
CA ASP A 688 -68.89 -12.21 -45.49
C ASP A 688 -67.87 -11.20 -46.03
N PHE A 689 -66.86 -10.82 -45.23
CA PHE A 689 -65.77 -9.95 -45.68
C PHE A 689 -65.03 -10.51 -46.90
N ALA A 690 -64.62 -11.78 -46.88
CA ALA A 690 -63.94 -12.41 -48.00
C ALA A 690 -64.81 -12.44 -49.27
N SER A 691 -66.10 -12.74 -49.13
CA SER A 691 -67.05 -12.76 -50.25
C SER A 691 -67.20 -11.37 -50.89
N ARG A 692 -67.18 -10.30 -50.08
CA ARG A 692 -67.26 -8.90 -50.55
C ARG A 692 -65.99 -8.45 -51.25
N VAL A 693 -64.83 -8.83 -50.72
CA VAL A 693 -63.54 -8.59 -51.39
C VAL A 693 -63.46 -9.32 -52.74
N ASN A 694 -64.06 -10.50 -52.86
CA ASN A 694 -64.13 -11.24 -54.12
C ASN A 694 -65.08 -10.61 -55.16
N ARG A 695 -66.04 -9.79 -54.74
CA ARG A 695 -66.92 -9.00 -55.64
C ARG A 695 -66.23 -7.74 -56.17
N TRP A 696 -64.94 -7.55 -55.89
CA TRP A 696 -64.21 -6.37 -56.35
C TRP A 696 -63.87 -6.46 -57.84
N THR A 697 -64.51 -5.59 -58.64
CA THR A 697 -64.38 -5.56 -60.11
C THR A 697 -63.46 -4.47 -60.67
N CYS A 698 -63.08 -3.46 -59.89
CA CYS A 698 -62.23 -2.36 -60.37
C CYS A 698 -60.76 -2.79 -60.45
N THR A 699 -60.11 -2.51 -61.59
CA THR A 699 -58.74 -2.91 -61.92
C THR A 699 -57.72 -1.75 -61.87
N CYS A 700 -58.10 -0.57 -61.35
CA CYS A 700 -57.15 0.54 -61.25
C CYS A 700 -56.02 0.22 -60.24
N ALA A 701 -54.84 0.83 -60.42
CA ALA A 701 -53.66 0.50 -59.63
C ALA A 701 -53.86 0.64 -58.09
N PRO A 702 -54.44 1.74 -57.55
CA PRO A 702 -54.72 1.86 -56.12
C PRO A 702 -55.70 0.80 -55.59
N CYS A 703 -56.73 0.44 -56.36
CA CYS A 703 -57.68 -0.61 -56.00
C CYS A 703 -57.02 -2.00 -55.99
N THR A 704 -56.11 -2.26 -56.93
CA THR A 704 -55.36 -3.52 -56.99
C THR A 704 -54.48 -3.69 -55.75
N THR A 705 -53.73 -2.64 -55.37
CA THR A 705 -52.92 -2.63 -54.13
C THR A 705 -53.79 -2.81 -52.89
N LEU A 706 -54.95 -2.16 -52.85
CA LEU A 706 -55.90 -2.31 -51.74
C LEU A 706 -56.43 -3.74 -51.65
N VAL A 707 -56.90 -4.35 -52.74
CA VAL A 707 -57.43 -5.72 -52.75
C VAL A 707 -56.36 -6.74 -52.36
N GLN A 708 -55.12 -6.56 -52.83
CA GLN A 708 -53.98 -7.36 -52.38
C GLN A 708 -53.77 -7.27 -50.87
N PHE A 709 -53.83 -6.05 -50.29
CA PHE A 709 -53.79 -5.86 -48.85
C PHE A 709 -54.98 -6.51 -48.11
N LEU A 710 -56.20 -6.39 -48.63
CA LEU A 710 -57.40 -6.95 -48.00
C LEU A 710 -57.35 -8.49 -47.96
N ARG A 711 -56.70 -9.11 -48.94
CA ARG A 711 -56.43 -10.57 -49.00
C ARG A 711 -55.22 -11.00 -48.17
N ALA A 712 -54.29 -10.08 -47.87
CA ALA A 712 -53.11 -10.39 -47.09
C ALA A 712 -53.46 -10.70 -45.62
N ALA A 713 -52.90 -11.78 -45.08
CA ALA A 713 -53.15 -12.22 -43.71
C ALA A 713 -52.25 -11.54 -42.67
N ASP A 714 -51.14 -10.96 -43.10
CA ASP A 714 -50.04 -10.46 -42.27
C ASP A 714 -50.05 -8.94 -42.06
N LYS A 715 -50.88 -8.20 -42.81
CA LYS A 715 -50.95 -6.73 -42.78
C LYS A 715 -52.27 -6.22 -42.21
N ASP A 716 -52.16 -5.34 -41.21
CA ASP A 716 -53.31 -4.70 -40.55
C ASP A 716 -53.63 -3.32 -41.14
N THR A 717 -52.63 -2.66 -41.74
CA THR A 717 -52.73 -1.36 -42.37
C THR A 717 -52.03 -1.35 -43.73
N VAL A 718 -52.55 -0.55 -44.66
CA VAL A 718 -51.89 -0.19 -45.91
C VAL A 718 -51.98 1.31 -46.14
N GLN A 719 -50.89 1.87 -46.64
CA GLN A 719 -50.84 3.26 -47.05
C GLN A 719 -50.83 3.35 -48.58
N LEU A 720 -51.88 3.90 -49.17
CA LEU A 720 -51.92 4.26 -50.58
C LEU A 720 -51.27 5.64 -50.74
N TYR A 721 -49.95 5.64 -50.85
CA TYR A 721 -49.12 6.82 -50.79
C TYR A 721 -49.31 7.76 -51.99
N ARG A 722 -49.60 9.03 -51.71
CA ARG A 722 -49.67 10.15 -52.68
C ARG A 722 -50.44 9.86 -53.97
N ILE A 723 -51.57 9.15 -53.86
CA ILE A 723 -52.43 8.82 -55.03
C ILE A 723 -53.24 10.01 -55.56
N GLY A 724 -53.33 11.11 -54.81
CA GLY A 724 -54.04 12.34 -55.22
C GLY A 724 -55.55 12.28 -54.98
N ALA A 725 -56.18 13.46 -54.85
CA ALA A 725 -57.57 13.59 -54.40
C ALA A 725 -58.61 12.82 -55.25
N PRO A 726 -58.54 12.83 -56.61
CA PRO A 726 -59.50 12.08 -57.43
C PRO A 726 -59.44 10.56 -57.16
N LYS A 727 -58.23 10.00 -57.03
CA LYS A 727 -58.04 8.56 -56.76
C LYS A 727 -58.39 8.20 -55.32
N VAL A 728 -58.15 9.07 -54.34
CA VAL A 728 -58.62 8.88 -52.95
C VAL A 728 -60.14 8.80 -52.89
N ASN A 729 -60.84 9.70 -53.58
CA ASN A 729 -62.32 9.70 -53.62
C ASN A 729 -62.86 8.47 -54.34
N HIS A 730 -62.23 8.04 -55.44
CA HIS A 730 -62.58 6.80 -56.12
C HIS A 730 -62.45 5.58 -55.19
N VAL A 731 -61.31 5.39 -54.54
CA VAL A 731 -61.09 4.26 -53.62
C VAL A 731 -62.07 4.28 -52.46
N ARG A 732 -62.36 5.46 -51.88
CA ARG A 732 -63.38 5.60 -50.83
C ARG A 732 -64.77 5.19 -51.31
N SER A 733 -65.16 5.62 -52.51
CA SER A 733 -66.44 5.23 -53.11
C SER A 733 -66.51 3.70 -53.25
N GLU A 734 -65.51 3.09 -53.88
CA GLU A 734 -65.44 1.64 -54.07
C GLU A 734 -65.50 0.86 -52.75
N VAL A 735 -64.78 1.31 -51.71
CA VAL A 735 -64.84 0.70 -50.38
C VAL A 735 -66.24 0.84 -49.78
N SER A 736 -66.82 2.04 -49.80
CA SER A 736 -68.13 2.30 -49.19
C SER A 736 -69.28 1.49 -49.83
N THR A 737 -69.20 1.23 -51.14
CA THR A 737 -70.19 0.43 -51.86
C THR A 737 -70.06 -1.06 -51.57
N LYS A 738 -68.84 -1.56 -51.37
CA LYS A 738 -68.57 -3.01 -51.33
C LYS A 738 -68.36 -3.54 -49.92
N ILE A 739 -67.84 -2.73 -49.00
CA ILE A 739 -67.39 -3.15 -47.67
C ILE A 739 -68.05 -2.26 -46.59
N PRO A 740 -68.73 -2.86 -45.60
CA PRO A 740 -69.26 -2.13 -44.46
C PRO A 740 -68.19 -1.32 -43.70
N ALA A 741 -68.55 -0.13 -43.23
CA ALA A 741 -67.66 0.73 -42.43
C ALA A 741 -67.15 0.05 -41.14
N ALA A 742 -67.85 -0.98 -40.65
CA ALA A 742 -67.43 -1.78 -39.49
C ALA A 742 -66.17 -2.62 -39.75
N TYR A 743 -65.80 -2.89 -41.02
CA TYR A 743 -64.68 -3.78 -41.36
C TYR A 743 -63.38 -3.03 -41.68
N LEU A 744 -63.47 -1.76 -42.08
CA LEU A 744 -62.32 -0.94 -42.48
C LEU A 744 -62.42 0.48 -41.95
N THR A 745 -61.30 1.01 -41.46
CA THR A 745 -61.14 2.42 -41.14
C THR A 745 -60.33 3.09 -42.25
N LEU A 746 -60.86 4.20 -42.78
CA LEU A 746 -60.25 4.97 -43.87
C LEU A 746 -59.85 6.35 -43.35
N GLU A 747 -58.56 6.65 -43.35
CA GLU A 747 -58.02 7.94 -42.92
C GLU A 747 -57.27 8.62 -44.06
N THR A 748 -57.66 9.83 -44.42
CA THR A 748 -56.95 10.61 -45.44
C THR A 748 -55.96 11.55 -44.79
N VAL A 749 -54.68 11.36 -45.11
CA VAL A 749 -53.62 12.26 -44.69
C VAL A 749 -53.60 13.44 -45.67
N ARG A 750 -53.79 14.66 -45.13
CA ARG A 750 -53.84 15.93 -45.90
C ARG A 750 -52.45 16.33 -46.41
N THR A 751 -51.91 15.53 -47.33
CA THR A 751 -50.67 15.78 -48.08
C THR A 751 -51.01 16.18 -49.52
N SER A 752 -50.09 16.82 -50.24
CA SER A 752 -50.26 17.13 -51.68
C SER A 752 -49.15 16.45 -52.49
N PRO A 753 -49.45 15.48 -53.38
CA PRO A 753 -50.73 14.75 -53.53
C PRO A 753 -51.17 13.96 -52.28
N GLN A 754 -52.49 13.77 -52.11
CA GLN A 754 -53.11 13.12 -50.94
C GLN A 754 -52.78 11.63 -50.80
N THR A 755 -52.73 11.16 -49.55
CA THR A 755 -52.48 9.77 -49.17
C THR A 755 -53.68 9.20 -48.42
N LEU A 756 -54.03 7.92 -48.67
CA LEU A 756 -55.11 7.22 -47.98
C LEU A 756 -54.55 6.05 -47.16
N ASN A 757 -54.71 6.12 -45.84
CA ASN A 757 -54.42 5.02 -44.94
C ASN A 757 -55.68 4.17 -44.78
N VAL A 758 -55.56 2.87 -44.99
CA VAL A 758 -56.65 1.91 -44.79
C VAL A 758 -56.23 0.93 -43.71
N LYS A 759 -57.04 0.79 -42.66
CA LYS A 759 -56.82 -0.11 -41.54
C LYS A 759 -57.94 -1.13 -41.45
N LYS A 760 -57.61 -2.42 -41.29
CA LYS A 760 -58.59 -3.47 -41.00
C LYS A 760 -59.12 -3.31 -39.58
N ALA A 761 -60.41 -3.57 -39.39
CA ALA A 761 -60.97 -3.76 -38.06
C ALA A 761 -60.23 -4.90 -37.34
N ALA A 762 -60.10 -4.79 -36.01
CA ALA A 762 -59.30 -5.72 -35.21
C ALA A 762 -59.71 -7.19 -35.40
N GLU A 763 -61.00 -7.46 -35.59
CA GLU A 763 -61.52 -8.81 -35.83
C GLU A 763 -61.04 -9.41 -37.16
N ILE A 764 -61.09 -8.62 -38.25
CA ILE A 764 -60.65 -9.05 -39.59
C ILE A 764 -59.13 -9.22 -39.65
N ALA A 765 -58.39 -8.29 -39.05
CA ALA A 765 -56.94 -8.39 -38.91
C ALA A 765 -56.54 -9.66 -38.13
N ARG A 766 -57.23 -9.93 -37.01
CA ARG A 766 -56.99 -11.13 -36.18
C ARG A 766 -57.33 -12.42 -36.92
N ALA A 767 -58.41 -12.44 -37.71
CA ALA A 767 -58.79 -13.62 -38.49
C ALA A 767 -57.70 -14.08 -39.45
N GLY A 768 -57.00 -13.14 -40.11
CA GLY A 768 -55.85 -13.45 -40.96
C GLY A 768 -54.69 -14.09 -40.17
N LYS A 769 -54.42 -13.59 -38.96
CA LYS A 769 -53.32 -14.06 -38.10
C LYS A 769 -53.68 -15.29 -37.26
N TRP A 770 -54.96 -15.65 -37.16
CA TRP A 770 -55.50 -16.63 -36.21
C TRP A 770 -54.81 -18.00 -36.30
N GLY A 771 -54.62 -18.53 -37.51
CA GLY A 771 -53.93 -19.81 -37.69
C GLY A 771 -52.49 -19.78 -37.17
N SER A 772 -51.77 -18.68 -37.39
CA SER A 772 -50.41 -18.52 -36.88
C SER A 772 -50.37 -18.34 -35.35
N LEU A 773 -51.35 -17.62 -34.78
CA LEU A 773 -51.47 -17.41 -33.34
C LEU A 773 -51.78 -18.72 -32.61
N ILE A 774 -52.69 -19.54 -33.13
CA ILE A 774 -52.96 -20.89 -32.59
C ILE A 774 -51.70 -21.77 -32.64
N ALA A 775 -50.95 -21.74 -33.76
CA ALA A 775 -49.70 -22.47 -33.88
C ALA A 775 -48.65 -21.99 -32.86
N GLN A 776 -48.53 -20.67 -32.64
CA GLN A 776 -47.65 -20.10 -31.62
C GLN A 776 -48.09 -20.51 -30.20
N GLY A 777 -49.37 -20.42 -29.86
CA GLY A 777 -49.89 -20.83 -28.56
C GLY A 777 -49.66 -22.33 -28.28
N ARG A 778 -49.77 -23.18 -29.29
CA ARG A 778 -49.40 -24.60 -29.18
C ARG A 778 -47.90 -24.80 -28.92
N LYS A 779 -47.03 -24.00 -29.53
CA LYS A 779 -45.59 -24.01 -29.20
C LYS A 779 -45.34 -23.58 -27.76
N VAL A 780 -46.08 -22.59 -27.26
CA VAL A 780 -46.01 -22.19 -25.84
C VAL A 780 -46.40 -23.35 -24.93
N LEU A 781 -47.52 -24.02 -25.20
CA LEU A 781 -47.95 -25.20 -24.42
C LEU A 781 -46.93 -26.35 -24.48
N ALA A 782 -46.35 -26.61 -25.66
CA ALA A 782 -45.32 -27.63 -25.82
C ALA A 782 -44.05 -27.31 -25.01
N SER A 783 -43.71 -26.04 -24.82
CA SER A 783 -42.55 -25.62 -24.01
C SER A 783 -42.72 -25.96 -22.51
N ILE A 784 -43.95 -26.04 -22.01
CA ILE A 784 -44.27 -26.41 -20.64
C ILE A 784 -44.07 -27.93 -20.45
N GLY A 785 -44.73 -28.74 -21.28
CA GLY A 785 -44.55 -30.20 -21.27
C GLY A 785 -45.65 -30.96 -22.01
N ASN A 786 -45.76 -32.25 -21.71
CA ASN A 786 -46.74 -33.15 -22.32
C ASN A 786 -48.17 -32.92 -21.78
N ASP A 787 -49.17 -33.51 -22.45
CA ASP A 787 -50.59 -33.36 -22.09
C ASP A 787 -50.89 -33.76 -20.64
N ALA A 788 -50.21 -34.79 -20.11
CA ALA A 788 -50.34 -35.22 -18.72
C ALA A 788 -49.90 -34.13 -17.72
N LEU A 789 -48.75 -33.48 -17.97
CA LEU A 789 -48.27 -32.38 -17.14
C LEU A 789 -49.23 -31.17 -17.24
N LEU A 790 -49.70 -30.82 -18.44
CA LEU A 790 -50.66 -29.72 -18.61
C LEU A 790 -51.98 -30.00 -17.85
N ARG A 791 -52.51 -31.23 -17.89
CA ARG A 791 -53.69 -31.62 -17.09
C ARG A 791 -53.43 -31.49 -15.59
N SER A 792 -52.23 -31.84 -15.12
CA SER A 792 -51.88 -31.73 -13.70
C SER A 792 -51.73 -30.28 -13.23
N ILE A 793 -51.27 -29.37 -14.10
CA ILE A 793 -51.12 -27.95 -13.77
C ILE A 793 -52.48 -27.25 -13.74
N TRP A 794 -53.34 -27.45 -14.73
CA TRP A 794 -54.63 -26.73 -14.82
C TRP A 794 -55.80 -27.46 -14.13
N GLY A 795 -55.67 -28.75 -13.85
CA GLY A 795 -56.70 -29.55 -13.20
C GLY A 795 -58.07 -29.42 -13.88
N PRO A 796 -59.15 -29.12 -13.14
CA PRO A 796 -60.49 -28.93 -13.69
C PRO A 796 -60.59 -27.79 -14.73
N ALA A 797 -59.71 -26.79 -14.67
CA ALA A 797 -59.71 -25.65 -15.57
C ALA A 797 -59.03 -25.94 -16.92
N TYR A 798 -58.50 -27.14 -17.15
CA TYR A 798 -57.74 -27.48 -18.36
C TYR A 798 -58.52 -27.24 -19.66
N ALA A 799 -59.73 -27.77 -19.74
CA ALA A 799 -60.55 -27.68 -20.95
C ALA A 799 -61.09 -26.26 -21.20
N THR A 800 -61.45 -25.55 -20.13
CA THR A 800 -62.03 -24.20 -20.21
C THR A 800 -60.98 -23.12 -20.43
N ALA A 801 -59.82 -23.23 -19.78
CA ALA A 801 -58.75 -22.25 -19.91
C ALA A 801 -58.03 -22.35 -21.27
N LEU A 802 -57.66 -23.57 -21.71
CA LEU A 802 -56.83 -23.76 -22.90
C LEU A 802 -57.62 -24.03 -24.18
N GLY A 803 -58.96 -24.06 -24.09
CA GLY A 803 -59.89 -24.51 -25.13
C GLY A 803 -59.43 -24.26 -26.55
N PRO A 804 -59.25 -22.99 -27.00
CA PRO A 804 -58.87 -22.65 -28.37
C PRO A 804 -57.58 -23.32 -28.89
N LEU A 805 -56.64 -23.63 -28.00
CA LEU A 805 -55.33 -24.19 -28.34
C LEU A 805 -55.32 -25.73 -28.40
N LEU A 806 -56.27 -26.39 -27.73
CA LEU A 806 -56.36 -27.85 -27.65
C LEU A 806 -56.84 -28.47 -28.98
N THR A 807 -56.32 -29.65 -29.31
CA THR A 807 -56.84 -30.49 -30.40
C THR A 807 -58.17 -31.14 -30.03
N GLN A 808 -58.89 -31.66 -31.03
CA GLN A 808 -60.17 -32.35 -30.82
C GLN A 808 -60.02 -33.58 -29.91
N GLU A 809 -58.92 -34.32 -30.05
CA GLU A 809 -58.59 -35.48 -29.21
C GLU A 809 -58.31 -35.07 -27.76
N GLN A 810 -57.54 -34.00 -27.53
CA GLN A 810 -57.23 -33.50 -26.19
C GLN A 810 -58.47 -33.01 -25.44
N ARG A 811 -59.47 -32.46 -26.16
CA ARG A 811 -60.76 -32.04 -25.58
C ARG A 811 -61.68 -33.22 -25.25
N ALA A 812 -61.56 -34.34 -25.95
CA ALA A 812 -62.45 -35.50 -25.82
C ALA A 812 -62.12 -36.42 -24.64
N VAL A 813 -60.90 -36.35 -24.08
CA VAL A 813 -60.48 -37.21 -22.97
C VAL A 813 -60.87 -36.56 -21.62
N PRO A 814 -61.80 -37.14 -20.83
CA PRO A 814 -62.17 -36.59 -19.53
C PRO A 814 -61.02 -36.66 -18.52
N VAL A 815 -60.99 -35.71 -17.58
CA VAL A 815 -60.04 -35.70 -16.45
C VAL A 815 -60.32 -36.92 -15.58
N ARG A 816 -59.51 -37.98 -15.74
CA ARG A 816 -59.51 -39.09 -14.78
C ARG A 816 -58.74 -38.62 -13.54
N VAL A 817 -59.46 -38.08 -12.55
CA VAL A 817 -58.92 -37.88 -11.21
C VAL A 817 -58.57 -39.27 -10.68
N GLN A 818 -57.28 -39.60 -10.60
CA GLN A 818 -56.86 -40.71 -9.77
C GLN A 818 -57.08 -40.27 -8.31
N PRO A 819 -57.86 -41.02 -7.50
CA PRO A 819 -57.93 -40.76 -6.07
C PRO A 819 -56.52 -40.96 -5.48
N ALA A 820 -56.15 -40.08 -4.55
CA ALA A 820 -54.90 -40.18 -3.81
C ALA A 820 -54.74 -41.61 -3.25
N PRO A 821 -53.52 -42.20 -3.29
CA PRO A 821 -53.28 -43.43 -2.55
C PRO A 821 -53.59 -43.16 -1.08
N ALA A 822 -54.38 -44.05 -0.47
CA ALA A 822 -54.67 -44.03 0.95
C ALA A 822 -53.36 -43.93 1.75
N PRO A 823 -53.35 -43.23 2.90
CA PRO A 823 -52.15 -43.13 3.72
C PRO A 823 -51.67 -44.53 4.09
N VAL A 824 -50.44 -44.85 3.73
CA VAL A 824 -49.73 -46.01 4.28
C VAL A 824 -49.70 -45.81 5.79
N ALA A 825 -50.28 -46.76 6.52
CA ALA A 825 -50.29 -46.77 7.97
C ALA A 825 -48.86 -46.59 8.50
N ALA A 826 -48.70 -45.64 9.41
CA ALA A 826 -47.45 -45.43 10.13
C ALA A 826 -46.99 -46.74 10.80
N PRO A 827 -45.68 -47.05 10.81
CA PRO A 827 -45.19 -48.13 11.65
C PRO A 827 -45.50 -47.80 13.11
N ARG A 828 -46.18 -48.75 13.78
CA ARG A 828 -46.46 -48.68 15.22
C ARG A 828 -45.16 -48.54 15.99
N VAL A 829 -44.96 -47.40 16.63
CA VAL A 829 -43.98 -47.24 17.71
C VAL A 829 -44.45 -48.10 18.89
N PRO A 830 -43.65 -49.05 19.40
CA PRO A 830 -44.02 -49.81 20.59
C PRO A 830 -44.02 -48.88 21.81
N ALA A 831 -45.06 -49.01 22.62
CA ALA A 831 -45.27 -48.23 23.84
C ALA A 831 -44.10 -48.37 24.82
N LYS A 832 -43.60 -47.22 25.31
CA LYS A 832 -42.69 -47.14 26.45
C LYS A 832 -43.33 -47.83 27.66
N ARG A 833 -42.77 -48.95 28.09
CA ARG A 833 -42.97 -49.49 29.44
C ARG A 833 -42.30 -48.53 30.43
N LYS A 834 -43.05 -48.13 31.45
CA LYS A 834 -42.52 -47.59 32.70
C LYS A 834 -41.55 -48.61 33.30
N ALA A 835 -40.37 -48.15 33.72
CA ALA A 835 -39.59 -48.80 34.75
C ALA A 835 -39.06 -47.71 35.67
N ASP A 836 -39.53 -47.80 36.91
CA ASP A 836 -39.11 -47.02 38.06
C ASP A 836 -37.81 -47.65 38.62
N THR A 837 -36.92 -46.79 39.10
CA THR A 837 -35.89 -46.97 40.14
C THR A 837 -35.35 -48.38 40.49
N ARG A 838 -34.03 -48.59 40.34
CA ARG A 838 -33.03 -48.84 41.43
C ARG A 838 -31.68 -49.40 40.93
N ASP A 839 -30.67 -49.19 41.79
CA ASP A 839 -29.31 -49.78 41.87
C ASP A 839 -28.27 -49.16 40.91
N VAL A 840 -27.38 -48.27 41.35
CA VAL A 840 -26.22 -48.45 42.28
C VAL A 840 -25.37 -49.65 41.88
N ILE A 841 -24.13 -49.39 41.45
CA ILE A 841 -22.90 -50.10 41.83
C ILE A 841 -21.69 -49.32 41.25
N GLU A 842 -20.83 -48.90 42.17
CA GLU A 842 -19.43 -48.47 41.99
C GLU A 842 -18.61 -49.57 41.29
N ILE A 843 -17.60 -49.20 40.49
CA ILE A 843 -16.32 -49.93 40.48
C ILE A 843 -15.16 -48.93 40.31
N ASP A 844 -14.23 -49.08 41.24
CA ASP A 844 -12.93 -48.44 41.45
C ASP A 844 -11.93 -48.52 40.29
N SER A 845 -11.07 -47.50 40.27
CA SER A 845 -9.60 -47.51 40.26
C SER A 845 -8.84 -48.78 39.83
N ASP A 846 -8.01 -48.63 38.80
CA ASP A 846 -6.57 -48.96 38.77
C ASP A 846 -5.86 -48.10 37.69
#